data_AF-A0A4R6GU18-F1
#
_entry.id   AF-A0A4R6GU18-F1
#
_cell.length_a   1.000
_cell.length_b   1.000
_cell.length_c   1.000
_cell.angle_alpha   90.00
_cell.angle_beta   90.00
_cell.angle_gamma   90.00
#
_symmetry.space_group_name_H-M   'P 1'
#
loop_
_entity.id
_entity.type
_entity.pdbx_description
1 polymer ?
#
loop_
_entity_poly.entity_id
_entity_poly.type
_entity_poly.pdbx_seq_one_letter_code
_entity_poly.pdbx_strand_id
1 'polypeptide(L)'
;MKAGKKHISVLQRNGTSQSQRFPESLDPEQLKIDGRTEADLIDYALEFAEQLNFYTLDNLADGDWRPFFEQLKAAPLEALDGQLSPQAGLFLSFLRLFKKQQDQLNGLTKKHLDLFFRDILKIKPKQAEGDQVHLLFELSRKLPPAKIATGSLFKAGKDSDGLELSYQLNEDIIVNHATVESIRSVLVDTANNQLVHKGEAANTADGVEAKLPEENPKWPAFGKRNFAPADLGFAFASPVLWLQEGTRKIVVTLFLRGDESLEIPDDALNNSLKVWLSGEEEWLGPYFTTPSQKEVSGRYQLRFELQLPETEKPVSFFNSSVLTGDFQTVFPVMKVVPDTASFSYLNAFLQGAVLEDVRIEVDVKGIENFDLKNDQGKLDASKAFFPFGAEPVRGASFEVGCEEAFTKKLNSFSLEVDWLDVPSTNMRTHYGSSYGGNQAGLNYYISSNQFKALLSYRNKRDQPTRKTVDLFYSSNNQAQATYDVDNTAFIGRIVPLMPAVLLTGMTENRMLGLAQQKYRLLPGNKRLGRKSIIRDLRVEAPDKGYVSLELLDDFFHRQYRQKYVKATVEHQSGSDLFLPKEPYSPKIKKLRLSYKAVASQANLKEDSESAFLQRDIEFFQLGAFGQREVHAYLQRQTAWTANDETTLLADYSQQGELLVGVKNWAAGQTLQLLIQVAEGSANPEKDKEPVQWSLLMNDAWCPLTTEHLLADGTNGLLRSGIVKVNRPEAKATESVWMPAGLVWLRASVQANPDAVCQLIGVHAQAGIASVVSPQKHPAHLKQPLAAETISKLQRPNPAIKRVMQPYASFGGRAVEADTAYYTRVSERLQHKNRAINLWDYERLVLQEFPDLNQVKCLNHSCPSKNLAPGHVHLIVVPNLQNKNAVNRLQPRVSKDLLDQILNFVGRLSSAFVKLHVSNPFYEEVQLEFEVSFLRDYEFGYYQKELNRELVEFLSPWSIGKQTEFSFGGRIEKSVLLKFVETRHYVDFVSHFKMYHEGGTDQESAVASSPKAILVSHREHLIHRYTRNN
;
A
#
# COMPACT_ATOMS: atom_id res chain seq x y z
N MET A 1 -19.08 -68.35 -4.23
CA MET A 1 -18.92 -67.95 -2.81
C MET A 1 -17.46 -67.60 -2.53
N LYS A 2 -17.14 -66.30 -2.44
CA LYS A 2 -16.10 -65.73 -1.58
C LYS A 2 -16.46 -64.24 -1.52
N ALA A 3 -17.16 -63.87 -0.45
CA ALA A 3 -17.60 -62.51 -0.20
C ALA A 3 -16.37 -61.59 -0.15
N GLY A 4 -16.25 -60.72 -1.14
CA GLY A 4 -15.35 -59.58 -1.09
C GLY A 4 -15.83 -58.66 0.02
N LYS A 5 -15.23 -58.80 1.21
CA LYS A 5 -15.25 -57.73 2.21
C LYS A 5 -14.70 -56.49 1.51
N LYS A 6 -15.58 -55.56 1.15
CA LYS A 6 -15.21 -54.18 0.79
C LYS A 6 -14.35 -53.66 1.95
N HIS A 7 -13.05 -53.53 1.72
CA HIS A 7 -12.20 -52.74 2.60
C HIS A 7 -12.80 -51.34 2.64
N ILE A 8 -13.46 -50.99 3.74
CA ILE A 8 -13.80 -49.60 4.06
C ILE A 8 -12.46 -48.87 4.06
N SER A 9 -12.29 -47.91 3.15
CA SER A 9 -11.08 -47.10 3.10
C SER A 9 -10.87 -46.46 4.48
N VAL A 10 -9.74 -46.77 5.13
CA VAL A 10 -9.42 -46.37 6.52
C VAL A 10 -9.42 -44.84 6.69
N LEU A 11 -9.42 -44.07 5.60
CA LEU A 11 -9.38 -42.62 5.56
C LEU A 11 -10.77 -41.93 5.40
N GLN A 12 -11.87 -42.71 5.32
CA GLN A 12 -13.24 -42.20 5.13
C GLN A 12 -13.95 -41.68 6.40
N ARG A 13 -13.25 -41.55 7.54
CA ARG A 13 -13.85 -40.94 8.74
C ARG A 13 -14.06 -39.45 8.55
N ASN A 14 -15.15 -38.89 9.07
CA ASN A 14 -15.39 -37.43 9.06
C ASN A 14 -14.61 -36.68 10.16
N GLY A 15 -13.77 -37.37 10.92
CA GLY A 15 -13.21 -36.80 12.15
C GLY A 15 -14.28 -36.70 13.22
N THR A 16 -14.13 -35.70 14.08
CA THR A 16 -14.92 -35.52 15.28
C THR A 16 -15.34 -34.07 15.42
N SER A 17 -16.63 -33.79 15.64
CA SER A 17 -17.12 -32.44 15.92
C SER A 17 -17.26 -32.15 17.42
N GLN A 18 -17.41 -30.87 17.77
CA GLN A 18 -17.61 -30.42 19.16
C GLN A 18 -18.90 -30.99 19.76
N SER A 19 -19.98 -31.10 18.98
CA SER A 19 -21.26 -31.68 19.41
C SER A 19 -21.17 -33.19 19.65
N GLN A 20 -20.32 -33.90 18.91
CA GLN A 20 -20.10 -35.34 19.04
C GLN A 20 -19.20 -35.73 20.24
N ARG A 21 -18.77 -34.77 21.07
CA ARG A 21 -17.91 -35.04 22.25
C ARG A 21 -18.61 -35.72 23.39
N PHE A 22 -19.88 -35.44 23.59
CA PHE A 22 -20.66 -36.08 24.62
C PHE A 22 -21.39 -37.30 24.03
N PRO A 23 -20.95 -38.55 24.30
CA PRO A 23 -21.70 -39.72 23.88
C PRO A 23 -22.96 -39.87 24.76
N GLU A 24 -24.07 -40.31 24.17
CA GLU A 24 -25.32 -40.53 24.90
C GLU A 24 -25.15 -41.53 26.07
N SER A 25 -24.24 -42.49 25.94
CA SER A 25 -23.94 -43.46 27.00
C SER A 25 -23.29 -42.86 28.25
N LEU A 26 -22.78 -41.62 28.19
CA LEU A 26 -22.23 -40.90 29.33
C LEU A 26 -23.29 -40.10 30.09
N ASP A 27 -24.50 -39.96 29.53
CA ASP A 27 -25.61 -39.30 30.19
C ASP A 27 -26.17 -40.19 31.31
N PRO A 28 -26.08 -39.77 32.59
CA PRO A 28 -26.63 -40.54 33.69
C PRO A 28 -28.14 -40.78 33.60
N GLU A 29 -28.88 -39.93 32.87
CA GLU A 29 -30.33 -40.07 32.70
C GLU A 29 -30.72 -41.17 31.70
N GLN A 30 -29.82 -41.55 30.79
CA GLN A 30 -30.03 -42.61 29.81
C GLN A 30 -29.96 -44.00 30.45
N LEU A 31 -29.11 -44.17 31.47
CA LEU A 31 -28.98 -45.43 32.19
C LEU A 31 -29.87 -45.43 33.43
N LYS A 32 -31.12 -45.87 33.28
CA LYS A 32 -32.04 -46.09 34.41
C LYS A 32 -31.79 -47.47 35.04
N ILE A 33 -31.61 -47.51 36.36
CA ILE A 33 -31.50 -48.76 37.13
C ILE A 33 -32.82 -49.54 37.08
N ASP A 34 -33.95 -48.81 37.18
CA ASP A 34 -35.29 -49.34 36.95
C ASP A 34 -35.98 -48.47 35.90
N GLY A 35 -35.97 -48.96 34.66
CA GLY A 35 -36.58 -48.30 33.50
C GLY A 35 -38.04 -48.68 33.24
N ARG A 36 -38.67 -49.51 34.08
CA ARG A 36 -40.04 -49.99 33.87
C ARG A 36 -41.03 -48.83 33.91
N THR A 37 -41.85 -48.72 32.88
CA THR A 37 -42.94 -47.76 32.80
C THR A 37 -44.12 -48.20 33.68
N GLU A 38 -45.10 -47.31 33.88
CA GLU A 38 -46.34 -47.67 34.58
C GLU A 38 -47.05 -48.84 33.90
N ALA A 39 -47.04 -48.87 32.55
CA ALA A 39 -47.57 -49.99 31.77
C ALA A 39 -46.81 -51.29 32.02
N ASP A 40 -45.47 -51.25 32.03
CA ASP A 40 -44.65 -52.45 32.29
C ASP A 40 -44.90 -53.00 33.72
N LEU A 41 -45.16 -52.11 34.69
CA LEU A 41 -45.48 -52.51 36.07
C LEU A 41 -46.89 -53.10 36.20
N ILE A 42 -47.85 -52.62 35.41
CA ILE A 42 -49.19 -53.20 35.31
C ILE A 42 -49.12 -54.57 34.64
N ASP A 43 -48.36 -54.70 33.55
CA ASP A 43 -48.14 -55.97 32.87
C ASP A 43 -47.45 -56.99 33.78
N TYR A 44 -46.43 -56.56 34.53
CA TYR A 44 -45.79 -57.39 35.54
C TYR A 44 -46.77 -57.86 36.63
N ALA A 45 -47.66 -56.98 37.08
CA ALA A 45 -48.68 -57.32 38.06
C ALA A 45 -49.73 -58.29 37.50
N LEU A 46 -50.10 -58.14 36.23
CA LEU A 46 -51.01 -59.05 35.51
C LEU A 46 -50.41 -60.46 35.40
N GLU A 47 -49.13 -60.57 35.01
CA GLU A 47 -48.42 -61.85 34.97
C GLU A 47 -48.31 -62.50 36.35
N PHE A 48 -48.02 -61.69 37.38
CA PHE A 48 -47.97 -62.19 38.76
C PHE A 48 -49.34 -62.66 39.27
N ALA A 49 -50.40 -61.96 38.87
CA ALA A 49 -51.77 -62.27 39.26
C ALA A 49 -52.28 -63.62 38.74
N GLU A 50 -51.76 -64.10 37.61
CA GLU A 50 -52.04 -65.44 37.08
C GLU A 50 -51.61 -66.56 38.03
N GLN A 51 -50.56 -66.31 38.83
CA GLN A 51 -50.02 -67.30 39.75
C GLN A 51 -50.75 -67.31 41.11
N LEU A 52 -51.72 -66.40 41.29
CA LEU A 52 -52.47 -66.26 42.53
C LEU A 52 -53.89 -66.79 42.35
N ASN A 53 -54.23 -67.85 43.08
CA ASN A 53 -55.62 -68.32 43.14
C ASN A 53 -56.52 -67.23 43.75
N PHE A 54 -57.64 -66.98 43.11
CA PHE A 54 -58.72 -66.20 43.70
C PHE A 54 -59.61 -67.14 44.54
N TYR A 55 -59.99 -66.74 45.75
CA TYR A 55 -60.84 -67.54 46.63
C TYR A 55 -62.15 -66.79 46.91
N THR A 56 -63.27 -67.49 46.81
CA THR A 56 -64.61 -66.97 47.13
C THR A 56 -64.82 -66.84 48.64
N LEU A 57 -65.95 -66.24 49.05
CA LEU A 57 -66.31 -66.09 50.48
C LEU A 57 -66.44 -67.43 51.22
N ASP A 58 -66.67 -68.53 50.48
CA ASP A 58 -66.73 -69.89 51.01
C ASP A 58 -65.34 -70.58 51.05
N ASN A 59 -64.27 -69.82 50.79
CA ASN A 59 -62.88 -70.30 50.71
C ASN A 59 -62.64 -71.38 49.63
N LEU A 60 -63.39 -71.30 48.52
CA LEU A 60 -63.21 -72.15 47.34
C LEU A 60 -62.40 -71.39 46.29
N ALA A 61 -61.43 -72.06 45.67
CA ALA A 61 -60.65 -71.47 44.58
C ALA A 61 -61.53 -71.29 43.32
N ASP A 62 -61.56 -70.08 42.77
CA ASP A 62 -62.36 -69.65 41.62
C ASP A 62 -61.50 -68.82 40.65
N GLY A 63 -60.68 -69.52 39.88
CA GLY A 63 -59.75 -68.89 38.93
C GLY A 63 -58.59 -68.14 39.61
N ASP A 64 -58.20 -67.02 39.02
CA ASP A 64 -57.04 -66.22 39.42
C ASP A 64 -57.34 -64.72 39.42
N TRP A 65 -56.36 -63.90 39.79
CA TRP A 65 -56.50 -62.45 39.90
C TRP A 65 -56.33 -61.68 38.58
N ARG A 66 -56.13 -62.33 37.42
CA ARG A 66 -55.92 -61.63 36.13
C ARG A 66 -57.05 -60.66 35.76
N PRO A 67 -58.35 -61.02 35.88
CA PRO A 67 -59.44 -60.12 35.47
C PRO A 67 -59.38 -58.75 36.16
N PHE A 68 -58.84 -58.70 37.39
CA PHE A 68 -58.66 -57.46 38.13
C PHE A 68 -57.62 -56.52 37.50
N PHE A 69 -56.52 -57.05 36.96
CA PHE A 69 -55.48 -56.23 36.32
C PHE A 69 -55.75 -56.00 34.83
N GLU A 70 -56.55 -56.85 34.17
CA GLU A 70 -56.98 -56.65 32.77
C GLU A 70 -57.82 -55.37 32.60
N GLN A 71 -58.75 -55.10 33.51
CA GLN A 71 -59.50 -53.83 33.51
C GLN A 71 -58.58 -52.60 33.67
N LEU A 72 -57.49 -52.74 34.44
CA LEU A 72 -56.53 -51.65 34.67
C LEU A 72 -55.61 -51.46 33.44
N LYS A 73 -55.23 -52.54 32.78
CA LYS A 73 -54.46 -52.52 31.52
C LYS A 73 -55.26 -51.90 30.37
N ALA A 74 -56.56 -52.17 30.30
CA ALA A 74 -57.43 -51.65 29.25
C ALA A 74 -57.70 -50.14 29.37
N ALA A 75 -57.91 -49.65 30.61
CA ALA A 75 -58.30 -48.25 30.84
C ALA A 75 -57.69 -47.64 32.12
N PRO A 76 -56.35 -47.47 32.19
CA PRO A 76 -55.67 -47.03 33.42
C PRO A 76 -56.06 -45.62 33.88
N LEU A 77 -56.46 -44.73 32.95
CA LEU A 77 -56.90 -43.36 33.27
C LEU A 77 -58.30 -43.31 33.90
N GLU A 78 -59.19 -44.26 33.56
CA GLU A 78 -60.56 -44.34 34.09
C GLU A 78 -60.59 -44.72 35.58
N ALA A 79 -59.48 -45.25 36.12
CA ALA A 79 -59.29 -45.56 37.54
C ALA A 79 -59.19 -44.31 38.41
N LEU A 80 -58.84 -43.16 37.84
CA LEU A 80 -58.66 -41.89 38.55
C LEU A 80 -59.94 -41.05 38.57
N ASP A 81 -60.82 -41.28 37.60
CA ASP A 81 -62.13 -40.62 37.49
C ASP A 81 -63.22 -41.32 38.31
N GLY A 82 -62.86 -42.38 39.05
CA GLY A 82 -63.77 -43.16 39.88
C GLY A 82 -64.71 -44.08 39.10
N GLN A 83 -64.44 -44.31 37.81
CA GLN A 83 -65.25 -45.17 36.94
C GLN A 83 -64.85 -46.65 37.01
N LEU A 84 -63.62 -46.95 37.46
CA LEU A 84 -63.19 -48.32 37.79
C LEU A 84 -63.36 -48.63 39.29
N SER A 85 -63.16 -49.91 39.62
CA SER A 85 -63.24 -50.41 40.99
C SER A 85 -62.25 -49.71 41.96
N PRO A 86 -62.62 -49.49 43.25
CA PRO A 86 -61.76 -48.80 44.23
C PRO A 86 -60.36 -49.40 44.37
N GLN A 87 -60.25 -50.73 44.24
CA GLN A 87 -58.99 -51.45 44.26
C GLN A 87 -58.07 -51.10 43.07
N ALA A 88 -58.61 -50.77 41.89
CA ALA A 88 -57.84 -50.31 40.73
C ALA A 88 -57.23 -48.91 40.99
N GLY A 89 -58.02 -48.00 41.55
CA GLY A 89 -57.54 -46.67 41.98
C GLY A 89 -56.48 -46.75 43.08
N LEU A 90 -56.63 -47.69 44.03
CA LEU A 90 -55.63 -47.94 45.07
C LEU A 90 -54.30 -48.44 44.49
N PHE A 91 -54.34 -49.41 43.57
CA PHE A 91 -53.14 -49.96 42.94
C PHE A 91 -52.42 -48.93 42.07
N LEU A 92 -53.16 -48.15 41.28
CA LEU A 92 -52.57 -47.07 40.48
C LEU A 92 -51.96 -45.97 41.37
N SER A 93 -52.61 -45.64 42.48
CA SER A 93 -52.05 -44.74 43.49
C SER A 93 -50.75 -45.29 44.08
N PHE A 94 -50.67 -46.60 44.34
CA PHE A 94 -49.43 -47.27 44.74
C PHE A 94 -48.34 -47.13 43.68
N LEU A 95 -48.61 -47.39 42.40
CA LEU A 95 -47.62 -47.24 41.32
C LEU A 95 -47.08 -45.80 41.23
N ARG A 96 -47.95 -44.80 41.41
CA ARG A 96 -47.53 -43.38 41.44
C ARG A 96 -46.70 -43.01 42.67
N LEU A 97 -46.96 -43.63 43.82
CA LEU A 97 -46.10 -43.49 44.99
C LEU A 97 -44.76 -44.21 44.78
N PHE A 98 -44.79 -45.41 44.20
CA PHE A 98 -43.60 -46.19 43.84
C PHE A 98 -42.70 -45.44 42.86
N LYS A 99 -43.28 -44.67 41.93
CA LYS A 99 -42.53 -43.81 41.01
C LYS A 99 -41.53 -42.89 41.71
N LYS A 100 -41.86 -42.36 42.88
CA LYS A 100 -40.92 -41.54 43.69
C LYS A 100 -39.68 -42.33 44.13
N GLN A 101 -39.85 -43.60 44.52
CA GLN A 101 -38.73 -44.47 44.86
C GLN A 101 -37.93 -44.87 43.61
N GLN A 102 -38.61 -45.15 42.50
CA GLN A 102 -37.98 -45.44 41.22
C GLN A 102 -37.09 -44.26 40.76
N ASP A 103 -37.57 -43.02 40.89
CA ASP A 103 -36.82 -41.82 40.55
C ASP A 103 -35.60 -41.62 41.47
N GLN A 104 -35.74 -41.89 42.77
CA GLN A 104 -34.61 -41.88 43.71
C GLN A 104 -33.54 -42.94 43.36
N LEU A 105 -33.96 -44.15 42.98
CA LEU A 105 -33.08 -45.23 42.56
C LEU A 105 -32.36 -44.86 41.27
N ASN A 106 -33.08 -44.34 40.27
CA ASN A 106 -32.50 -43.90 39.01
C ASN A 106 -31.52 -42.71 39.17
N GLY A 107 -31.66 -41.91 40.24
CA GLY A 107 -30.68 -40.88 40.59
C GLY A 107 -29.33 -41.40 41.12
N LEU A 108 -29.20 -42.70 41.44
CA LEU A 108 -27.95 -43.27 41.95
C LEU A 108 -26.82 -43.28 40.91
N THR A 109 -27.14 -43.42 39.62
CA THR A 109 -26.13 -43.44 38.55
C THR A 109 -25.34 -42.13 38.50
N LYS A 110 -26.04 -40.98 38.54
CA LYS A 110 -25.41 -39.66 38.63
C LYS A 110 -24.58 -39.53 39.91
N LYS A 111 -25.14 -39.88 41.07
CA LYS A 111 -24.43 -39.78 42.36
C LYS A 111 -23.15 -40.62 42.40
N HIS A 112 -23.19 -41.83 41.86
CA HIS A 112 -22.01 -42.69 41.76
C HIS A 112 -20.94 -42.09 40.85
N LEU A 113 -21.34 -41.54 39.70
CA LEU A 113 -20.42 -40.89 38.77
C LEU A 113 -19.78 -39.64 39.37
N ASP A 114 -20.57 -38.80 40.05
CA ASP A 114 -20.07 -37.64 40.79
C ASP A 114 -19.12 -38.03 41.92
N LEU A 115 -19.44 -39.06 42.71
CA LEU A 115 -18.56 -39.58 43.76
C LEU A 115 -17.21 -40.01 43.16
N PHE A 116 -17.23 -40.78 42.07
CA PHE A 116 -16.00 -41.27 41.45
C PHE A 116 -15.16 -40.12 40.87
N PHE A 117 -15.76 -39.18 40.14
CA PHE A 117 -15.01 -38.10 39.49
C PHE A 117 -14.58 -36.98 40.46
N ARG A 118 -15.47 -36.57 41.38
CA ARG A 118 -15.25 -35.42 42.28
C ARG A 118 -14.58 -35.81 43.59
N ASP A 119 -14.93 -36.94 44.20
CA ASP A 119 -14.45 -37.28 45.55
C ASP A 119 -13.27 -38.25 45.52
N ILE A 120 -13.33 -39.27 44.65
CA ILE A 120 -12.26 -40.28 44.51
C ILE A 120 -11.12 -39.73 43.65
N LEU A 121 -11.41 -39.35 42.40
CA LEU A 121 -10.40 -38.82 41.47
C LEU A 121 -10.02 -37.36 41.75
N LYS A 122 -10.85 -36.62 42.50
CA LYS A 122 -10.62 -35.22 42.89
C LYS A 122 -10.42 -34.28 41.71
N ILE A 123 -11.02 -34.59 40.55
CA ILE A 123 -10.94 -33.72 39.39
C ILE A 123 -11.97 -32.61 39.55
N LYS A 124 -11.51 -31.37 39.69
CA LYS A 124 -12.39 -30.21 39.86
C LYS A 124 -12.96 -29.75 38.50
N PRO A 125 -14.19 -29.21 38.48
CA PRO A 125 -14.71 -28.49 37.33
C PRO A 125 -13.84 -27.26 37.01
N LYS A 126 -13.67 -26.94 35.73
CA LYS A 126 -13.01 -25.70 35.31
C LYS A 126 -13.82 -24.50 35.79
N GLN A 127 -13.12 -23.53 36.38
CA GLN A 127 -13.72 -22.27 36.82
C GLN A 127 -14.01 -21.36 35.63
N ALA A 128 -14.88 -20.38 35.83
CA ALA A 128 -15.13 -19.36 34.82
C ALA A 128 -13.86 -18.54 34.53
N GLU A 129 -13.58 -18.34 33.24
CA GLU A 129 -12.55 -17.43 32.74
C GLU A 129 -13.24 -16.15 32.24
N GLY A 130 -12.74 -15.01 32.67
CA GLY A 130 -13.32 -13.72 32.30
C GLY A 130 -13.05 -13.35 30.85
N ASP A 131 -14.06 -12.85 30.16
CA ASP A 131 -13.90 -12.26 28.83
C ASP A 131 -13.13 -10.93 28.90
N GLN A 132 -12.57 -10.56 27.75
CA GLN A 132 -11.77 -9.36 27.55
C GLN A 132 -12.38 -8.48 26.48
N VAL A 133 -12.14 -7.17 26.58
CA VAL A 133 -12.58 -6.17 25.63
C VAL A 133 -11.45 -5.20 25.31
N HIS A 134 -11.41 -4.73 24.07
CA HIS A 134 -10.60 -3.58 23.68
C HIS A 134 -11.39 -2.29 23.94
N LEU A 135 -10.79 -1.36 24.68
CA LEU A 135 -11.34 -0.04 24.98
C LEU A 135 -10.48 1.03 24.32
N LEU A 136 -11.10 1.97 23.63
CA LEU A 136 -10.45 3.17 23.11
C LEU A 136 -10.75 4.36 24.02
N PHE A 137 -9.75 5.20 24.23
CA PHE A 137 -9.81 6.35 25.13
C PHE A 137 -9.59 7.64 24.36
N GLU A 138 -10.51 8.59 24.51
CA GLU A 138 -10.39 9.94 23.97
C GLU A 138 -10.12 10.93 25.11
N LEU A 139 -9.04 11.68 25.01
CA LEU A 139 -8.65 12.68 26.00
C LEU A 139 -9.47 13.98 25.83
N SER A 140 -9.81 14.64 26.94
CA SER A 140 -10.46 15.95 26.94
C SER A 140 -9.54 17.02 26.35
N ARG A 141 -10.11 17.89 25.49
CA ARG A 141 -9.37 18.93 24.76
C ARG A 141 -8.52 19.78 25.72
N LYS A 142 -7.27 20.06 25.32
CA LYS A 142 -6.31 20.95 26.01
C LYS A 142 -5.75 20.44 27.36
N LEU A 143 -6.03 19.21 27.77
CA LEU A 143 -5.37 18.62 28.94
C LEU A 143 -4.05 17.93 28.58
N PRO A 144 -3.07 17.87 29.49
CA PRO A 144 -1.88 17.03 29.31
C PRO A 144 -2.25 15.55 29.29
N PRO A 145 -1.36 14.66 28.80
CA PRO A 145 -1.59 13.23 28.84
C PRO A 145 -1.98 12.74 30.25
N ALA A 146 -2.99 11.87 30.31
CA ALA A 146 -3.55 11.39 31.57
C ALA A 146 -3.34 9.89 31.72
N LYS A 147 -2.91 9.48 32.91
CA LYS A 147 -2.78 8.06 33.27
C LYS A 147 -4.14 7.51 33.70
N ILE A 148 -4.53 6.36 33.16
CA ILE A 148 -5.58 5.50 33.71
C ILE A 148 -4.86 4.31 34.33
N ALA A 149 -4.99 4.16 35.64
CA ALA A 149 -4.32 3.10 36.37
C ALA A 149 -4.96 1.74 36.07
N THR A 150 -4.12 0.71 36.07
CA THR A 150 -4.51 -0.69 36.16
C THR A 150 -5.52 -0.84 37.28
N GLY A 151 -6.57 -1.59 37.04
CA GLY A 151 -7.61 -1.78 38.01
C GLY A 151 -8.79 -0.80 37.93
N SER A 152 -8.72 0.22 37.07
CA SER A 152 -9.83 1.15 36.81
C SER A 152 -11.06 0.43 36.25
N LEU A 153 -12.24 0.78 36.76
CA LEU A 153 -13.49 0.07 36.47
C LEU A 153 -14.35 0.79 35.42
N PHE A 154 -14.99 0.02 34.55
CA PHE A 154 -15.87 0.46 33.47
C PHE A 154 -17.24 -0.19 33.60
N LYS A 155 -18.31 0.58 33.33
CA LYS A 155 -19.69 0.08 33.39
C LYS A 155 -20.07 -0.56 32.05
N ALA A 156 -20.53 -1.81 32.08
CA ALA A 156 -20.94 -2.58 30.91
C ALA A 156 -22.43 -2.97 30.92
N GLY A 157 -23.26 -2.22 31.66
CA GLY A 157 -24.69 -2.50 31.78
C GLY A 157 -25.01 -3.57 32.81
N LYS A 158 -26.01 -4.40 32.53
CA LYS A 158 -26.47 -5.50 33.38
C LYS A 158 -26.54 -6.78 32.56
N ASP A 159 -26.32 -7.91 33.22
CA ASP A 159 -26.53 -9.22 32.60
C ASP A 159 -28.03 -9.58 32.53
N SER A 160 -28.32 -10.76 31.97
CA SER A 160 -29.68 -11.31 31.88
C SER A 160 -30.35 -11.50 33.24
N ASP A 161 -29.56 -11.63 34.31
CA ASP A 161 -30.01 -11.86 35.68
C ASP A 161 -30.16 -10.53 36.46
N GLY A 162 -29.90 -9.39 35.80
CA GLY A 162 -30.04 -8.05 36.36
C GLY A 162 -28.88 -7.57 37.23
N LEU A 163 -27.78 -8.32 37.30
CA LEU A 163 -26.56 -7.98 38.03
C LEU A 163 -25.71 -6.99 37.23
N GLU A 164 -25.06 -6.05 37.90
CA GLU A 164 -24.20 -5.06 37.22
C GLU A 164 -22.92 -5.71 36.68
N LEU A 165 -22.69 -5.57 35.37
CA LEU A 165 -21.45 -6.00 34.70
C LEU A 165 -20.42 -4.87 34.74
N SER A 166 -19.22 -5.19 35.22
CA SER A 166 -18.09 -4.25 35.29
C SER A 166 -16.83 -4.88 34.72
N TYR A 167 -16.06 -4.08 33.98
CA TYR A 167 -14.76 -4.47 33.44
C TYR A 167 -13.65 -3.67 34.10
N GLN A 168 -12.48 -4.28 34.22
CA GLN A 168 -11.31 -3.72 34.88
C GLN A 168 -10.14 -3.64 33.90
N LEU A 169 -9.45 -2.52 33.86
CA LEU A 169 -8.27 -2.35 33.01
C LEU A 169 -7.12 -3.27 33.45
N ASN A 170 -6.50 -3.97 32.50
CA ASN A 170 -5.47 -4.98 32.78
C ASN A 170 -4.08 -4.38 33.05
N GLU A 171 -3.82 -3.17 32.55
CA GLU A 171 -2.54 -2.50 32.65
C GLU A 171 -2.69 -0.97 32.63
N ASP A 172 -1.62 -0.26 32.99
CA ASP A 172 -1.61 1.19 32.97
C ASP A 172 -1.59 1.70 31.51
N ILE A 173 -2.45 2.67 31.21
CA ILE A 173 -2.43 3.39 29.93
C ILE A 173 -2.23 4.89 30.17
N ILE A 174 -1.35 5.48 29.36
CA ILE A 174 -1.18 6.94 29.29
C ILE A 174 -1.94 7.41 28.06
N VAL A 175 -3.08 8.05 28.29
CA VAL A 175 -3.93 8.59 27.22
C VAL A 175 -3.41 9.96 26.82
N ASN A 176 -3.01 10.11 25.55
CA ASN A 176 -2.58 11.39 24.97
C ASN A 176 -3.56 11.82 23.85
N HIS A 177 -3.22 12.87 23.08
CA HIS A 177 -4.07 13.40 22.01
C HIS A 177 -3.85 12.73 20.65
N ALA A 178 -3.08 11.64 20.59
CA ALA A 178 -2.76 10.98 19.34
C ALA A 178 -4.00 10.35 18.69
N THR A 179 -4.20 10.64 17.40
CA THR A 179 -5.31 10.09 16.61
C THR A 179 -4.79 9.57 15.27
N VAL A 180 -5.32 8.43 14.82
CA VAL A 180 -5.07 7.93 13.46
C VAL A 180 -5.90 8.79 12.50
N GLU A 181 -5.25 9.53 11.62
CA GLU A 181 -5.92 10.44 10.66
C GLU A 181 -5.89 9.89 9.23
N SER A 182 -4.85 9.13 8.88
CA SER A 182 -4.69 8.58 7.53
C SER A 182 -4.15 7.16 7.58
N ILE A 183 -4.65 6.30 6.69
CA ILE A 183 -4.18 4.94 6.49
C ILE A 183 -3.90 4.77 5.00
N ARG A 184 -2.63 4.59 4.65
CA ARG A 184 -2.15 4.41 3.27
C ARG A 184 -1.55 3.04 3.10
N SER A 185 -1.42 2.58 1.86
CA SER A 185 -0.79 1.30 1.56
C SER A 185 0.02 1.34 0.28
N VAL A 186 1.08 0.53 0.22
CA VAL A 186 1.87 0.28 -0.98
C VAL A 186 1.94 -1.23 -1.20
N LEU A 187 1.66 -1.67 -2.43
CA LEU A 187 1.79 -3.06 -2.86
C LEU A 187 2.69 -3.12 -4.09
N VAL A 188 3.77 -3.90 -4.02
CA VAL A 188 4.61 -4.22 -5.17
C VAL A 188 4.09 -5.49 -5.84
N ASP A 189 3.60 -5.37 -7.07
CA ASP A 189 3.08 -6.50 -7.83
C ASP A 189 4.18 -7.22 -8.60
N THR A 190 4.77 -8.23 -7.96
CA THR A 190 5.80 -9.08 -8.56
C THR A 190 5.31 -9.87 -9.77
N ALA A 191 4.00 -10.05 -9.96
CA ALA A 191 3.44 -10.72 -11.13
C ALA A 191 3.35 -9.81 -12.37
N ASN A 192 3.31 -8.49 -12.16
CA ASN A 192 3.23 -7.47 -13.21
C ASN A 192 4.49 -6.61 -13.21
N ASN A 193 5.66 -7.24 -13.40
CA ASN A 193 6.95 -6.56 -13.52
C ASN A 193 7.27 -5.58 -12.39
N GLN A 194 6.96 -5.95 -11.13
CA GLN A 194 7.22 -5.12 -9.95
C GLN A 194 6.50 -3.76 -9.97
N LEU A 195 5.36 -3.65 -10.66
CA LEU A 195 4.54 -2.45 -10.66
C LEU A 195 4.08 -2.12 -9.24
N VAL A 196 4.25 -0.88 -8.82
CA VAL A 196 3.90 -0.44 -7.47
C VAL A 196 2.53 0.20 -7.47
N HIS A 197 1.61 -0.36 -6.69
CA HIS A 197 0.26 0.17 -6.49
C HIS A 197 0.20 0.94 -5.18
N LYS A 198 -0.53 2.06 -5.17
CA LYS A 198 -0.70 2.90 -3.98
C LYS A 198 -2.16 3.12 -3.62
N GLY A 199 -2.46 3.08 -2.33
CA GLY A 199 -3.74 3.50 -1.77
C GLY A 199 -3.56 4.74 -0.91
N GLU A 200 -4.17 5.87 -1.31
CA GLU A 200 -4.25 7.10 -0.50
C GLU A 200 -5.13 6.89 0.75
N ALA A 201 -6.12 5.99 0.64
CA ALA A 201 -6.94 5.49 1.73
C ALA A 201 -7.08 3.97 1.64
N ALA A 202 -6.20 3.22 2.30
CA ALA A 202 -6.16 1.75 2.19
C ALA A 202 -7.43 1.05 2.68
N ASN A 203 -8.20 1.70 3.55
CA ASN A 203 -9.46 1.24 4.12
C ASN A 203 -10.70 1.55 3.26
N THR A 204 -10.51 1.73 1.95
CA THR A 204 -11.57 1.98 0.96
C THR A 204 -11.57 0.88 -0.11
N ALA A 205 -12.62 0.81 -0.92
CA ALA A 205 -12.76 -0.22 -1.95
C ALA A 205 -11.79 0.00 -3.13
N ASP A 206 -11.56 1.26 -3.50
CA ASP A 206 -10.76 1.73 -4.64
C ASP A 206 -9.37 2.27 -4.25
N GLY A 207 -9.11 2.45 -2.95
CA GLY A 207 -7.85 3.01 -2.45
C GLY A 207 -7.85 4.53 -2.34
N VAL A 208 -8.99 5.20 -2.53
CA VAL A 208 -9.13 6.66 -2.52
C VAL A 208 -10.26 7.13 -1.60
N GLU A 209 -11.52 6.80 -1.93
CA GLU A 209 -12.68 7.30 -1.17
C GLU A 209 -13.90 6.36 -1.19
N ALA A 210 -13.96 5.37 -2.09
CA ALA A 210 -15.12 4.50 -2.21
C ALA A 210 -15.31 3.66 -0.93
N LYS A 211 -16.47 3.77 -0.29
CA LYS A 211 -16.76 3.04 0.95
C LYS A 211 -16.72 1.52 0.72
N LEU A 212 -16.23 0.79 1.72
CA LEU A 212 -16.32 -0.66 1.73
C LEU A 212 -17.79 -1.10 1.87
N PRO A 213 -18.19 -2.25 1.30
CA PRO A 213 -19.52 -2.81 1.49
C PRO A 213 -19.81 -3.07 2.98
N GLU A 214 -21.00 -2.69 3.46
CA GLU A 214 -21.38 -2.88 4.88
C GLU A 214 -21.35 -4.35 5.31
N GLU A 215 -21.66 -5.27 4.39
CA GLU A 215 -21.60 -6.71 4.65
C GLU A 215 -20.18 -7.26 4.78
N ASN A 216 -19.17 -6.52 4.31
CA ASN A 216 -17.78 -6.95 4.27
C ASN A 216 -16.79 -5.79 4.48
N PRO A 217 -16.75 -5.19 5.68
CA PRO A 217 -16.00 -3.96 5.98
C PRO A 217 -14.49 -4.17 6.15
N LYS A 218 -13.92 -5.22 5.55
CA LYS A 218 -12.50 -5.61 5.69
C LYS A 218 -11.69 -5.26 4.44
N TRP A 219 -10.40 -4.99 4.63
CA TRP A 219 -9.49 -4.66 3.52
C TRP A 219 -8.10 -5.29 3.72
N PRO A 220 -7.37 -5.61 2.64
CA PRO A 220 -5.97 -6.07 2.75
C PRO A 220 -5.08 -5.01 3.39
N ALA A 221 -4.23 -5.40 4.34
CA ALA A 221 -3.36 -4.49 5.07
C ALA A 221 -2.40 -3.70 4.15
N PHE A 222 -1.88 -4.36 3.12
CA PHE A 222 -0.83 -3.81 2.25
C PHE A 222 -1.36 -3.32 0.89
N GLY A 223 -2.69 -3.21 0.72
CA GLY A 223 -3.30 -2.72 -0.52
C GLY A 223 -3.65 -3.82 -1.53
N LYS A 224 -4.07 -3.40 -2.73
CA LYS A 224 -4.59 -4.28 -3.78
C LYS A 224 -4.01 -3.92 -5.14
N ARG A 225 -3.94 -4.90 -6.05
CA ARG A 225 -3.51 -4.71 -7.45
C ARG A 225 -4.45 -3.86 -8.30
N ASN A 226 -5.69 -3.66 -7.85
CA ASN A 226 -6.66 -2.81 -8.54
C ASN A 226 -6.53 -1.32 -8.13
N PHE A 227 -5.68 -1.00 -7.17
CA PHE A 227 -5.39 0.39 -6.82
C PHE A 227 -4.54 1.05 -7.90
N ALA A 228 -4.60 2.38 -7.97
CA ALA A 228 -3.85 3.14 -8.97
C ALA A 228 -2.33 2.88 -8.84
N PRO A 229 -1.62 2.71 -9.97
CA PRO A 229 -0.17 2.61 -9.96
C PRO A 229 0.43 3.92 -9.44
N ALA A 230 1.57 3.81 -8.75
CA ALA A 230 2.34 4.93 -8.27
C ALA A 230 3.22 5.50 -9.38
N ASP A 231 3.25 6.83 -9.51
CA ASP A 231 4.16 7.55 -10.42
C ASP A 231 5.57 7.60 -9.83
N LEU A 232 6.25 6.45 -9.82
CA LEU A 232 7.61 6.31 -9.30
C LEU A 232 8.63 6.76 -10.34
N GLY A 233 9.61 7.56 -9.93
CA GLY A 233 10.61 8.09 -10.82
C GLY A 233 11.61 8.98 -10.10
N PHE A 234 12.16 9.95 -10.83
CA PHE A 234 13.13 10.91 -10.32
C PHE A 234 12.93 12.28 -10.95
N ALA A 235 13.49 13.31 -10.33
CA ALA A 235 13.50 14.66 -10.88
C ALA A 235 14.85 15.35 -10.69
N PHE A 236 15.16 16.26 -11.61
CA PHE A 236 16.34 17.11 -11.56
C PHE A 236 15.92 18.58 -11.54
N ALA A 237 16.50 19.37 -10.64
CA ALA A 237 16.35 20.82 -10.67
C ALA A 237 17.69 21.45 -11.05
N SER A 238 17.71 22.30 -12.09
CA SER A 238 18.96 22.95 -12.52
C SER A 238 18.69 24.25 -13.27
N PRO A 239 19.49 25.32 -13.05
CA PRO A 239 19.42 26.55 -13.84
C PRO A 239 19.60 26.34 -15.36
N VAL A 240 20.28 25.26 -15.78
CA VAL A 240 20.50 24.97 -17.21
C VAL A 240 19.19 24.66 -17.94
N LEU A 241 18.16 24.24 -17.21
CA LEU A 241 16.83 23.91 -17.73
C LEU A 241 15.94 25.15 -17.92
N TRP A 242 16.41 26.37 -17.60
CA TRP A 242 15.66 27.59 -17.87
C TRP A 242 15.71 27.90 -19.37
N LEU A 243 14.64 27.64 -20.12
CA LEU A 243 14.62 27.67 -21.59
C LEU A 243 13.35 28.37 -22.10
N GLN A 244 13.47 29.60 -22.59
CA GLN A 244 12.31 30.47 -22.86
C GLN A 244 11.75 30.30 -24.26
N GLU A 245 12.59 30.29 -25.29
CA GLU A 245 12.14 30.29 -26.68
C GLU A 245 13.11 29.56 -27.63
N GLY A 246 12.75 29.49 -28.91
CA GLY A 246 13.51 28.77 -29.93
C GLY A 246 13.32 27.25 -29.91
N THR A 247 14.01 26.57 -30.81
CA THR A 247 14.06 25.10 -30.82
C THR A 247 15.02 24.65 -29.72
N ARG A 248 14.54 23.89 -28.74
CA ARG A 248 15.29 23.51 -27.54
C ARG A 248 15.47 22.00 -27.51
N LYS A 249 16.71 21.53 -27.49
CA LYS A 249 17.05 20.12 -27.33
C LYS A 249 17.74 19.92 -25.99
N ILE A 250 17.21 19.01 -25.18
CA ILE A 250 17.74 18.65 -23.86
C ILE A 250 18.24 17.21 -23.92
N VAL A 251 19.46 16.97 -23.48
CA VAL A 251 20.08 15.65 -23.42
C VAL A 251 20.49 15.38 -21.98
N VAL A 252 19.96 14.31 -21.41
CA VAL A 252 20.30 13.87 -20.05
C VAL A 252 21.10 12.58 -20.14
N THR A 253 22.19 12.51 -19.38
CA THR A 253 23.04 11.33 -19.25
C THR A 253 23.22 11.00 -17.78
N LEU A 254 22.83 9.78 -17.41
CA LEU A 254 22.97 9.21 -16.08
C LEU A 254 24.08 8.16 -16.09
N PHE A 255 24.95 8.19 -15.08
CA PHE A 255 25.96 7.16 -14.87
C PHE A 255 25.55 6.31 -13.67
N LEU A 256 25.24 5.05 -13.96
CA LEU A 256 24.69 4.08 -13.02
C LEU A 256 25.68 2.95 -12.73
N ARG A 257 25.59 2.41 -11.52
CA ARG A 257 26.23 1.16 -11.11
C ARG A 257 25.15 0.21 -10.59
N GLY A 258 25.22 -1.06 -10.99
CA GLY A 258 24.36 -2.14 -10.50
C GLY A 258 25.18 -3.25 -9.83
N ASP A 259 24.52 -4.06 -9.01
CA ASP A 259 25.14 -5.19 -8.29
C ASP A 259 25.33 -6.44 -9.18
N GLU A 260 24.52 -6.57 -10.24
CA GLU A 260 24.67 -7.51 -11.35
C GLU A 260 24.73 -6.73 -12.68
N SER A 261 25.07 -7.35 -13.81
CA SER A 261 25.08 -6.67 -15.11
C SER A 261 23.69 -6.07 -15.40
N LEU A 262 23.55 -4.76 -15.20
CA LEU A 262 22.30 -4.00 -15.35
C LEU A 262 21.95 -3.89 -16.83
N GLU A 263 21.70 -4.99 -17.52
CA GLU A 263 21.29 -5.00 -18.93
C GLU A 263 19.78 -4.82 -19.02
N ILE A 264 19.35 -3.68 -19.58
CA ILE A 264 17.94 -3.39 -19.81
C ILE A 264 17.58 -3.81 -21.23
N PRO A 265 16.57 -4.68 -21.43
CA PRO A 265 16.10 -5.07 -22.76
C PRO A 265 15.60 -3.88 -23.61
N ASP A 266 15.83 -3.91 -24.93
CA ASP A 266 15.45 -2.83 -25.85
C ASP A 266 13.93 -2.54 -25.84
N ASP A 267 13.10 -3.56 -25.65
CA ASP A 267 11.66 -3.44 -25.52
C ASP A 267 11.23 -2.68 -24.24
N ALA A 268 11.99 -2.82 -23.15
CA ALA A 268 11.78 -2.06 -21.91
C ALA A 268 12.19 -0.59 -22.04
N LEU A 269 13.09 -0.26 -22.98
CA LEU A 269 13.55 1.11 -23.21
C LEU A 269 12.63 1.89 -24.16
N ASN A 270 11.93 1.23 -25.07
CA ASN A 270 11.14 1.89 -26.11
C ASN A 270 9.99 2.76 -25.54
N ASN A 271 10.03 4.07 -25.81
CA ASN A 271 9.05 5.07 -25.36
C ASN A 271 8.71 5.00 -23.87
N SER A 272 9.71 4.63 -23.06
CA SER A 272 9.52 4.18 -21.68
C SER A 272 9.53 5.28 -20.64
N LEU A 273 9.95 6.51 -20.97
CA LEU A 273 10.05 7.63 -20.02
C LEU A 273 9.07 8.74 -20.37
N LYS A 274 8.24 9.13 -19.39
CA LYS A 274 7.43 10.35 -19.42
C LYS A 274 8.20 11.48 -18.73
N VAL A 275 8.41 12.58 -19.43
CA VAL A 275 9.15 13.75 -18.95
C VAL A 275 8.21 14.94 -18.84
N TRP A 276 8.23 15.63 -17.71
CA TRP A 276 7.59 16.92 -17.52
C TRP A 276 8.62 17.98 -17.18
N LEU A 277 8.36 19.22 -17.59
CA LEU A 277 9.18 20.38 -17.29
C LEU A 277 8.32 21.42 -16.56
N SER A 278 8.92 22.18 -15.64
CA SER A 278 8.22 23.28 -14.97
C SER A 278 7.89 24.41 -15.94
N GLY A 279 6.61 24.71 -16.12
CA GLY A 279 6.13 25.91 -16.78
C GLY A 279 5.62 26.94 -15.77
N GLU A 280 5.26 28.14 -16.26
CA GLU A 280 4.89 29.27 -15.41
C GLU A 280 3.57 29.02 -14.66
N GLU A 281 2.60 28.41 -15.36
CA GLU A 281 1.25 28.14 -14.86
C GLU A 281 0.96 26.64 -14.68
N GLU A 282 1.64 25.77 -15.43
CA GLU A 282 1.37 24.33 -15.45
C GLU A 282 2.64 23.51 -15.79
N TRP A 283 2.59 22.20 -15.53
CA TRP A 283 3.64 21.29 -15.98
C TRP A 283 3.57 21.11 -17.50
N LEU A 284 4.68 21.33 -18.19
CA LEU A 284 4.80 21.07 -19.63
C LEU A 284 5.01 19.56 -19.86
N GLY A 285 4.30 18.96 -20.81
CA GLY A 285 4.33 17.52 -21.10
C GLY A 285 3.01 16.79 -20.79
N PRO A 286 3.01 15.45 -20.66
CA PRO A 286 4.17 14.55 -20.70
C PRO A 286 4.77 14.45 -22.10
N TYR A 287 6.09 14.58 -22.18
CA TYR A 287 6.85 14.22 -23.37
C TYR A 287 7.40 12.81 -23.22
N PHE A 288 7.23 11.98 -24.24
CA PHE A 288 7.74 10.62 -24.20
C PHE A 288 9.12 10.52 -24.86
N THR A 289 10.03 9.78 -24.24
CA THR A 289 11.38 9.54 -24.77
C THR A 289 11.81 8.09 -24.62
N THR A 290 12.62 7.63 -25.57
CA THR A 290 13.30 6.34 -25.56
C THR A 290 14.73 6.52 -25.05
N PRO A 291 15.06 6.10 -23.81
CA PRO A 291 16.43 6.03 -23.35
C PRO A 291 17.26 5.03 -24.17
N SER A 292 18.56 5.31 -24.25
CA SER A 292 19.58 4.43 -24.79
C SER A 292 20.54 4.04 -23.68
N GLN A 293 20.96 2.78 -23.65
CA GLN A 293 21.91 2.27 -22.68
C GLN A 293 23.24 1.91 -23.35
N LYS A 294 24.36 2.21 -22.67
CA LYS A 294 25.69 1.76 -23.06
C LYS A 294 26.52 1.40 -21.84
N GLU A 295 27.20 0.26 -21.86
CA GLU A 295 28.22 -0.06 -20.86
C GLU A 295 29.55 0.64 -21.21
N VAL A 296 30.12 1.35 -20.24
CA VAL A 296 31.38 2.08 -20.37
C VAL A 296 32.24 1.80 -19.14
N SER A 297 33.30 1.00 -19.30
CA SER A 297 34.30 0.72 -18.26
C SER A 297 33.70 0.18 -16.94
N GLY A 298 32.72 -0.73 -17.02
CA GLY A 298 32.05 -1.33 -15.85
C GLY A 298 30.99 -0.45 -15.20
N ARG A 299 30.56 0.62 -15.88
CA ARG A 299 29.41 1.47 -15.51
C ARG A 299 28.38 1.47 -16.63
N TYR A 300 27.12 1.70 -16.28
CA TYR A 300 26.03 1.80 -17.24
C TYR A 300 25.66 3.27 -17.47
N GLN A 301 25.71 3.70 -18.72
CA GLN A 301 25.30 5.03 -19.14
C GLN A 301 23.88 4.96 -19.70
N LEU A 302 22.92 5.60 -19.04
CA LEU A 302 21.55 5.76 -19.54
C LEU A 302 21.38 7.17 -20.09
N ARG A 303 21.10 7.30 -21.40
CA ARG A 303 21.01 8.58 -22.10
C ARG A 303 19.68 8.73 -22.82
N PHE A 304 18.97 9.83 -22.58
CA PHE A 304 17.72 10.17 -23.26
C PHE A 304 17.72 11.63 -23.74
N GLU A 305 16.89 11.93 -24.73
CA GLU A 305 16.84 13.22 -25.42
C GLU A 305 15.39 13.71 -25.54
N LEU A 306 15.19 14.99 -25.28
CA LEU A 306 13.92 15.68 -25.46
C LEU A 306 14.10 16.84 -26.45
N GLN A 307 13.18 16.95 -27.42
CA GLN A 307 13.14 18.08 -28.37
C GLN A 307 11.84 18.85 -28.16
N LEU A 308 11.97 20.15 -27.84
CA LEU A 308 10.86 21.07 -27.71
C LEU A 308 10.83 21.99 -28.95
N PRO A 309 9.70 22.04 -29.68
CA PRO A 309 9.57 22.94 -30.81
C PRO A 309 9.53 24.41 -30.35
N GLU A 310 9.71 25.33 -31.30
CA GLU A 310 9.65 26.77 -31.06
C GLU A 310 8.27 27.22 -30.53
N THR A 311 7.20 26.52 -30.88
CA THR A 311 5.82 26.81 -30.44
C THR A 311 5.53 26.43 -28.99
N GLU A 312 6.40 25.66 -28.35
CA GLU A 312 6.18 25.18 -26.99
C GLU A 312 6.38 26.30 -25.96
N LYS A 313 5.60 26.31 -24.87
CA LYS A 313 5.70 27.34 -23.82
C LYS A 313 7.12 27.38 -23.17
N PRO A 314 7.50 28.51 -22.54
CA PRO A 314 8.76 28.64 -21.79
C PRO A 314 8.88 27.64 -20.63
N VAL A 315 10.07 27.06 -20.46
CA VAL A 315 10.45 26.33 -19.23
C VAL A 315 10.92 27.37 -18.22
N SER A 316 10.19 27.48 -17.10
CA SER A 316 10.37 28.50 -16.07
C SER A 316 10.82 27.92 -14.74
N PHE A 317 11.17 28.81 -13.80
CA PHE A 317 11.48 28.46 -12.42
C PHE A 317 10.30 27.74 -11.73
N PHE A 318 10.62 26.81 -10.84
CA PHE A 318 9.61 26.03 -10.13
C PHE A 318 8.91 26.88 -9.08
N ASN A 319 7.57 26.77 -9.03
CA ASN A 319 6.73 27.45 -8.05
C ASN A 319 5.75 26.46 -7.42
N SER A 320 5.97 26.10 -6.16
CA SER A 320 5.15 25.16 -5.39
C SER A 320 3.72 25.66 -5.12
N SER A 321 3.44 26.95 -5.29
CA SER A 321 2.07 27.48 -5.15
C SER A 321 1.20 27.24 -6.39
N VAL A 322 1.81 26.91 -7.52
CA VAL A 322 1.15 26.77 -8.82
C VAL A 322 1.26 25.33 -9.33
N LEU A 323 2.47 24.78 -9.29
CA LEU A 323 2.76 23.43 -9.74
C LEU A 323 2.59 22.42 -8.62
N THR A 324 2.05 21.25 -8.96
CA THR A 324 1.92 20.12 -8.05
C THR A 324 3.27 19.50 -7.71
N GLY A 325 3.48 19.17 -6.43
CA GLY A 325 4.72 18.61 -5.90
C GLY A 325 5.46 19.62 -5.01
N ASP A 326 5.84 19.21 -3.82
CA ASP A 326 6.58 20.03 -2.85
C ASP A 326 8.09 19.91 -3.07
N PHE A 327 8.60 20.26 -4.26
CA PHE A 327 10.03 20.30 -4.50
C PHE A 327 10.66 21.48 -3.73
N GLN A 328 11.66 21.20 -2.89
CA GLN A 328 12.38 22.22 -2.10
C GLN A 328 13.41 22.99 -2.94
N THR A 329 12.98 23.51 -4.09
CA THR A 329 13.83 24.23 -5.05
C THR A 329 13.11 25.42 -5.64
N VAL A 330 13.90 26.36 -6.17
CA VAL A 330 13.40 27.45 -7.02
C VAL A 330 13.80 27.23 -8.47
N PHE A 331 14.73 26.32 -8.76
CA PHE A 331 15.23 26.09 -10.12
C PHE A 331 14.18 25.39 -11.00
N PRO A 332 14.27 25.50 -12.33
CA PRO A 332 13.40 24.73 -13.22
C PRO A 332 13.60 23.24 -12.98
N VAL A 333 12.49 22.50 -12.92
CA VAL A 333 12.45 21.07 -12.57
C VAL A 333 12.09 20.26 -13.80
N MET A 334 12.87 19.21 -14.06
CA MET A 334 12.55 18.12 -14.96
C MET A 334 12.12 16.90 -14.15
N LYS A 335 10.86 16.50 -14.27
CA LYS A 335 10.30 15.29 -13.66
C LYS A 335 10.32 14.15 -14.68
N VAL A 336 10.87 12.99 -14.31
CA VAL A 336 11.00 11.82 -15.19
C VAL A 336 10.35 10.63 -14.50
N VAL A 337 9.28 10.10 -15.09
CA VAL A 337 8.51 8.95 -14.56
C VAL A 337 8.41 7.91 -15.66
N PRO A 338 8.87 6.67 -15.45
CA PRO A 338 8.69 5.63 -16.43
C PRO A 338 7.22 5.28 -16.67
N ASP A 339 6.89 4.90 -17.90
CA ASP A 339 5.52 4.63 -18.27
C ASP A 339 5.04 3.27 -17.76
N THR A 340 4.01 3.31 -16.93
CA THR A 340 3.39 2.13 -16.32
C THR A 340 2.53 1.35 -17.31
N ALA A 341 2.20 1.92 -18.48
CA ALA A 341 1.46 1.24 -19.53
C ALA A 341 2.34 0.34 -20.42
N SER A 342 3.67 0.47 -20.35
CA SER A 342 4.58 -0.40 -21.09
C SER A 342 4.53 -1.84 -20.54
N PHE A 343 4.50 -2.83 -21.44
CA PHE A 343 4.53 -4.24 -21.06
C PHE A 343 5.79 -4.59 -20.27
N SER A 344 6.93 -4.00 -20.63
CA SER A 344 8.21 -4.17 -19.94
C SER A 344 8.48 -2.92 -19.08
N TYR A 345 7.98 -2.93 -17.84
CA TYR A 345 8.07 -1.80 -16.93
C TYR A 345 9.51 -1.50 -16.53
N LEU A 346 10.08 -0.41 -17.06
CA LEU A 346 11.49 -0.04 -16.92
C LEU A 346 11.97 0.05 -15.46
N ASN A 347 11.11 0.50 -14.54
CA ASN A 347 11.47 0.64 -13.13
C ASN A 347 11.87 -0.69 -12.48
N ALA A 348 11.36 -1.83 -12.96
CA ALA A 348 11.76 -3.15 -12.47
C ALA A 348 13.27 -3.41 -12.60
N PHE A 349 13.90 -2.85 -13.65
CA PHE A 349 15.33 -2.99 -13.92
C PHE A 349 16.17 -1.88 -13.27
N LEU A 350 15.56 -0.73 -12.98
CA LEU A 350 16.24 0.42 -12.36
C LEU A 350 16.18 0.40 -10.82
N GLN A 351 15.37 -0.47 -10.22
CA GLN A 351 15.36 -0.67 -8.77
C GLN A 351 16.74 -1.14 -8.29
N GLY A 352 17.24 -0.52 -7.21
CA GLY A 352 18.58 -0.77 -6.68
C GLY A 352 19.73 -0.14 -7.48
N ALA A 353 19.49 0.46 -8.66
CA ALA A 353 20.55 1.10 -9.44
C ALA A 353 21.11 2.34 -8.70
N VAL A 354 22.43 2.36 -8.50
CA VAL A 354 23.13 3.44 -7.80
C VAL A 354 23.49 4.53 -8.79
N LEU A 355 23.08 5.76 -8.50
CA LEU A 355 23.36 6.94 -9.33
C LEU A 355 24.66 7.61 -8.86
N GLU A 356 25.69 7.58 -9.71
CA GLU A 356 26.99 8.15 -9.38
C GLU A 356 27.12 9.61 -9.85
N ASP A 357 26.72 9.86 -11.11
CA ASP A 357 26.88 11.14 -11.76
C ASP A 357 25.69 11.46 -12.68
N VAL A 358 25.36 12.74 -12.79
CA VAL A 358 24.34 13.28 -13.70
C VAL A 358 24.93 14.37 -14.57
N ARG A 359 24.56 14.36 -15.86
CA ARG A 359 24.92 15.41 -16.81
C ARG A 359 23.71 15.82 -17.64
N ILE A 360 23.43 17.13 -17.65
CA ILE A 360 22.34 17.74 -18.42
C ILE A 360 22.98 18.71 -19.42
N GLU A 361 22.71 18.50 -20.70
CA GLU A 361 23.16 19.34 -21.81
C GLU A 361 21.97 19.92 -22.55
N VAL A 362 22.06 21.18 -22.95
CA VAL A 362 21.03 21.86 -23.75
C VAL A 362 21.65 22.44 -25.02
N ASP A 363 20.92 22.34 -26.12
CA ASP A 363 21.22 22.93 -27.43
C ASP A 363 19.98 23.73 -27.86
N VAL A 364 20.08 25.05 -27.80
CA VAL A 364 18.98 25.98 -28.12
C VAL A 364 19.32 26.75 -29.37
N LYS A 365 18.37 26.86 -30.30
CA LYS A 365 18.57 27.52 -31.60
C LYS A 365 17.46 28.51 -31.90
N GLY A 366 17.86 29.65 -32.49
CA GLY A 366 16.94 30.63 -33.05
C GLY A 366 16.24 31.51 -32.01
N ILE A 367 16.92 31.87 -30.92
CA ILE A 367 16.43 32.89 -29.97
C ILE A 367 16.43 34.25 -30.69
N GLU A 368 15.37 35.04 -30.52
CA GLU A 368 15.15 36.33 -31.18
C GLU A 368 14.87 37.48 -30.18
N ASN A 369 14.56 37.16 -28.93
CA ASN A 369 14.28 38.10 -27.86
C ASN A 369 15.58 38.51 -27.14
N PHE A 370 15.98 39.77 -27.35
CA PHE A 370 17.23 40.32 -26.83
C PHE A 370 17.02 41.69 -26.19
N ASP A 371 17.82 41.99 -25.16
CA ASP A 371 17.99 43.37 -24.68
C ASP A 371 19.20 43.98 -25.40
N LEU A 372 18.93 44.85 -26.38
CA LEU A 372 19.95 45.42 -27.26
C LEU A 372 20.30 46.85 -26.85
N LYS A 373 21.59 47.18 -26.84
CA LYS A 373 22.06 48.52 -26.52
C LYS A 373 23.30 48.88 -27.34
N ASN A 374 23.45 50.15 -27.67
CA ASN A 374 24.68 50.72 -28.21
C ASN A 374 25.04 52.02 -27.48
N ASP A 375 26.05 52.72 -27.97
CA ASP A 375 26.50 54.01 -27.42
C ASP A 375 25.42 55.11 -27.41
N GLN A 376 24.36 54.96 -28.23
CA GLN A 376 23.24 55.91 -28.35
C GLN A 376 22.03 55.55 -27.48
N GLY A 377 22.02 54.37 -26.85
CA GLY A 377 20.96 53.91 -25.95
C GLY A 377 20.38 52.54 -26.31
N LYS A 378 19.20 52.23 -25.77
CA LYS A 378 18.48 50.96 -25.99
C LYS A 378 17.95 50.88 -27.42
N LEU A 379 18.09 49.71 -28.04
CA LEU A 379 17.68 49.41 -29.41
C LEU A 379 16.46 48.48 -29.42
N ASP A 380 15.61 48.63 -30.43
CA ASP A 380 14.41 47.83 -30.63
C ASP A 380 14.69 46.74 -31.69
N ALA A 381 14.77 45.48 -31.24
CA ALA A 381 15.04 44.33 -32.09
C ALA A 381 13.91 44.01 -33.10
N SER A 382 12.71 44.58 -32.92
CA SER A 382 11.58 44.35 -33.83
C SER A 382 11.69 45.10 -35.16
N LYS A 383 12.62 46.06 -35.26
CA LYS A 383 12.88 46.86 -36.47
C LYS A 383 14.35 46.79 -36.83
N ALA A 384 14.68 47.08 -38.09
CA ALA A 384 16.08 47.12 -38.49
C ALA A 384 16.81 48.29 -37.81
N PHE A 385 17.93 48.01 -37.14
CA PHE A 385 18.65 48.96 -36.28
C PHE A 385 20.13 49.06 -36.65
N PHE A 386 20.79 50.14 -36.21
CA PHE A 386 22.21 50.39 -36.42
C PHE A 386 23.01 49.94 -35.18
N PRO A 387 23.64 48.75 -35.16
CA PRO A 387 24.36 48.24 -33.99
C PRO A 387 25.43 49.20 -33.48
N PHE A 388 26.14 49.89 -34.38
CA PHE A 388 27.23 50.81 -34.05
C PHE A 388 26.86 52.30 -34.26
N GLY A 389 25.55 52.60 -34.34
CA GLY A 389 25.04 53.94 -34.68
C GLY A 389 25.04 54.23 -36.19
N ALA A 390 24.37 55.32 -36.59
CA ALA A 390 24.21 55.68 -38.00
C ALA A 390 25.54 56.02 -38.71
N GLU A 391 26.49 56.59 -37.96
CA GLU A 391 27.87 56.85 -38.39
C GLU A 391 28.85 56.05 -37.50
N PRO A 392 29.13 54.78 -37.83
CA PRO A 392 30.01 53.94 -37.02
C PRO A 392 31.43 54.48 -36.98
N VAL A 393 31.95 54.66 -35.76
CA VAL A 393 33.34 55.06 -35.48
C VAL A 393 34.10 53.92 -34.82
N ARG A 394 35.43 53.93 -34.95
CA ARG A 394 36.29 52.99 -34.22
C ARG A 394 36.04 53.11 -32.71
N GLY A 395 35.87 51.98 -32.03
CA GLY A 395 35.52 51.90 -30.61
C GLY A 395 34.01 51.94 -30.33
N ALA A 396 33.16 52.08 -31.34
CA ALA A 396 31.71 52.03 -31.14
C ALA A 396 31.28 50.65 -30.60
N SER A 397 30.43 50.65 -29.58
CA SER A 397 30.04 49.43 -28.88
C SER A 397 28.59 49.01 -29.17
N PHE A 398 28.38 47.70 -29.27
CA PHE A 398 27.08 47.06 -29.42
C PHE A 398 26.95 45.91 -28.42
N GLU A 399 26.03 46.04 -27.48
CA GLU A 399 25.77 45.07 -26.42
C GLU A 399 24.50 44.26 -26.76
N VAL A 400 24.64 42.93 -26.72
CA VAL A 400 23.57 41.95 -26.90
C VAL A 400 23.31 41.26 -25.56
N GLY A 401 22.17 41.56 -24.96
CA GLY A 401 21.68 40.95 -23.74
C GLY A 401 20.77 39.76 -24.00
N CYS A 402 21.10 38.63 -23.39
CA CYS A 402 20.24 37.46 -23.33
C CYS A 402 20.44 36.82 -21.96
N GLU A 403 19.55 37.12 -21.02
CA GLU A 403 19.66 36.65 -19.64
C GLU A 403 19.62 35.12 -19.58
N GLU A 404 18.80 34.48 -20.42
CA GLU A 404 18.74 33.01 -20.53
C GLU A 404 20.10 32.40 -20.85
N ALA A 405 20.77 32.86 -21.91
CA ALA A 405 21.96 32.20 -22.45
C ALA A 405 23.23 32.61 -21.68
N PHE A 406 23.45 33.91 -21.50
CA PHE A 406 24.72 34.45 -21.03
C PHE A 406 24.87 34.45 -19.49
N THR A 407 23.89 33.94 -18.75
CA THR A 407 24.02 33.59 -17.32
C THR A 407 24.42 32.13 -17.09
N LYS A 408 24.30 31.27 -18.11
CA LYS A 408 24.68 29.84 -18.05
C LYS A 408 26.16 29.64 -18.36
N LYS A 409 26.67 28.45 -17.97
CA LYS A 409 27.99 27.97 -18.38
C LYS A 409 27.93 27.45 -19.82
N LEU A 410 28.30 28.30 -20.78
CA LEU A 410 28.23 27.99 -22.21
C LEU A 410 29.45 27.20 -22.72
N ASN A 411 29.21 26.09 -23.41
CA ASN A 411 30.24 25.36 -24.16
C ASN A 411 30.57 26.07 -25.48
N SER A 412 29.52 26.51 -26.18
CA SER A 412 29.63 27.33 -27.37
C SER A 412 28.37 28.16 -27.58
N PHE A 413 28.48 29.25 -28.34
CA PHE A 413 27.33 29.99 -28.85
C PHE A 413 27.66 30.59 -30.21
N SER A 414 26.63 30.84 -31.00
CA SER A 414 26.71 31.48 -32.31
C SER A 414 25.70 32.62 -32.41
N LEU A 415 26.17 33.77 -32.86
CA LEU A 415 25.31 34.91 -33.20
C LEU A 415 25.13 34.95 -34.71
N GLU A 416 23.91 34.71 -35.16
CA GLU A 416 23.50 34.81 -36.56
C GLU A 416 22.96 36.21 -36.82
N VAL A 417 23.60 36.94 -37.73
CA VAL A 417 23.27 38.32 -38.05
C VAL A 417 22.84 38.44 -39.50
N ASP A 418 21.61 38.89 -39.71
CA ASP A 418 21.09 39.26 -41.02
C ASP A 418 21.31 40.76 -41.22
N TRP A 419 22.30 41.11 -42.01
CA TRP A 419 22.60 42.47 -42.44
C TRP A 419 21.65 42.94 -43.55
N LEU A 420 21.21 44.20 -43.47
CA LEU A 420 20.36 44.86 -44.46
C LEU A 420 21.22 45.73 -45.39
N ASP A 421 20.84 45.81 -46.67
CA ASP A 421 21.47 46.68 -47.68
C ASP A 421 22.98 46.47 -47.86
N VAL A 422 23.47 45.24 -47.64
CA VAL A 422 24.89 44.90 -47.83
C VAL A 422 25.27 45.06 -49.31
N PRO A 423 26.40 45.71 -49.64
CA PRO A 423 26.88 45.82 -51.01
C PRO A 423 27.02 44.46 -51.70
N SER A 424 26.59 44.37 -52.97
CA SER A 424 26.62 43.14 -53.79
C SER A 424 28.02 42.66 -54.18
N THR A 425 29.05 43.47 -53.95
CA THR A 425 30.47 43.10 -54.10
C THR A 425 31.14 43.06 -52.74
N ASN A 426 32.21 42.28 -52.57
CA ASN A 426 32.92 42.23 -51.28
C ASN A 426 33.38 43.63 -50.82
N MET A 427 33.48 43.83 -49.50
CA MET A 427 33.79 45.16 -48.95
C MET A 427 35.09 45.75 -49.51
N ARG A 428 36.10 44.91 -49.80
CA ARG A 428 37.34 45.33 -50.44
C ARG A 428 37.09 45.94 -51.83
N THR A 429 36.22 45.37 -52.64
CA THR A 429 35.91 45.88 -54.00
C THR A 429 34.99 47.10 -53.94
N HIS A 430 34.01 47.08 -53.04
CA HIS A 430 33.08 48.19 -52.80
C HIS A 430 33.84 49.48 -52.44
N TYR A 431 34.73 49.40 -51.46
CA TYR A 431 35.54 50.54 -51.02
C TYR A 431 36.82 50.73 -51.83
N GLY A 432 37.47 49.67 -52.29
CA GLY A 432 38.79 49.72 -52.94
C GLY A 432 38.81 50.55 -54.22
N SER A 433 37.71 50.59 -54.97
CA SER A 433 37.57 51.43 -56.17
C SER A 433 37.44 52.93 -55.86
N SER A 434 36.91 53.30 -54.70
CA SER A 434 36.58 54.69 -54.34
C SER A 434 37.51 55.32 -53.30
N TYR A 435 38.19 54.49 -52.50
CA TYR A 435 38.96 54.94 -51.35
C TYR A 435 40.45 54.55 -51.43
N GLY A 436 40.82 53.57 -52.26
CA GLY A 436 42.20 53.14 -52.49
C GLY A 436 42.69 53.46 -53.91
N GLY A 437 43.93 53.95 -54.04
CA GLY A 437 44.59 54.19 -55.34
C GLY A 437 45.36 55.51 -55.44
N ASN A 438 46.29 55.56 -56.40
CA ASN A 438 47.26 56.65 -56.63
C ASN A 438 46.64 58.00 -57.08
N GLN A 439 45.33 58.08 -57.28
CA GLN A 439 44.66 59.30 -57.79
C GLN A 439 44.18 60.27 -56.69
N ALA A 440 44.45 59.99 -55.41
CA ALA A 440 44.03 60.85 -54.29
C ALA A 440 45.13 61.28 -53.30
N GLY A 441 46.41 61.05 -53.62
CA GLY A 441 47.54 61.55 -52.82
C GLY A 441 47.74 60.90 -51.44
N LEU A 442 47.03 59.82 -51.11
CA LEU A 442 47.24 59.02 -49.90
C LEU A 442 47.11 57.53 -50.27
N ASN A 443 48.20 56.78 -50.14
CA ASN A 443 48.25 55.33 -50.36
C ASN A 443 47.50 54.60 -49.23
N TYR A 444 46.19 54.39 -49.38
CA TYR A 444 45.42 53.56 -48.47
C TYR A 444 45.13 52.20 -49.12
N TYR A 445 45.77 51.15 -48.62
CA TYR A 445 45.49 49.77 -49.01
C TYR A 445 44.47 49.19 -48.04
N ILE A 446 43.23 48.97 -48.50
CA ILE A 446 42.23 48.23 -47.74
C ILE A 446 42.66 46.76 -47.74
N SER A 447 43.01 46.23 -46.56
CA SER A 447 43.30 44.81 -46.40
C SER A 447 42.05 43.98 -46.73
N SER A 448 42.19 42.71 -47.10
CA SER A 448 41.07 41.86 -47.51
C SER A 448 39.99 41.67 -46.42
N ASN A 449 40.22 42.16 -45.20
CA ASN A 449 39.37 41.92 -44.04
C ASN A 449 39.56 43.00 -42.96
N GLN A 450 39.28 44.27 -43.26
CA GLN A 450 39.44 45.38 -42.31
C GLN A 450 38.24 45.57 -41.37
N PHE A 451 37.04 45.13 -41.75
CA PHE A 451 35.82 45.35 -40.98
C PHE A 451 35.64 44.28 -39.90
N LYS A 452 36.31 44.49 -38.76
CA LYS A 452 36.33 43.55 -37.63
C LYS A 452 35.72 44.18 -36.39
N ALA A 453 35.17 43.32 -35.53
CA ALA A 453 34.76 43.69 -34.19
C ALA A 453 35.44 42.79 -33.16
N LEU A 454 35.69 43.34 -31.97
CA LEU A 454 36.17 42.62 -30.82
C LEU A 454 34.97 42.15 -30.00
N LEU A 455 34.69 40.85 -30.06
CA LEU A 455 33.62 40.21 -29.30
C LEU A 455 34.13 39.91 -27.89
N SER A 456 33.60 40.60 -26.89
CA SER A 456 33.87 40.39 -25.47
C SER A 456 32.72 39.62 -24.82
N TYR A 457 33.02 38.46 -24.24
CA TYR A 457 32.03 37.56 -23.63
C TYR A 457 32.62 36.88 -22.39
N ARG A 458 31.77 36.23 -21.59
CA ARG A 458 32.20 35.39 -20.46
C ARG A 458 32.37 33.95 -20.92
N ASN A 459 33.54 33.37 -20.66
CA ASN A 459 33.79 31.96 -20.96
C ASN A 459 33.11 31.04 -19.92
N LYS A 460 33.14 29.72 -20.15
CA LYS A 460 32.54 28.71 -19.24
C LYS A 460 33.04 28.74 -17.78
N ARG A 461 34.14 29.45 -17.48
CA ARG A 461 34.70 29.65 -16.13
C ARG A 461 34.25 30.98 -15.50
N ASP A 462 33.29 31.66 -16.12
CA ASP A 462 32.82 33.01 -15.75
C ASP A 462 33.93 34.08 -15.83
N GLN A 463 34.93 33.87 -16.70
CA GLN A 463 36.02 34.82 -16.92
C GLN A 463 35.80 35.62 -18.20
N PRO A 464 36.12 36.92 -18.23
CA PRO A 464 36.00 37.74 -19.43
C PRO A 464 37.05 37.31 -20.47
N THR A 465 36.59 36.92 -21.66
CA THR A 465 37.41 36.56 -22.82
C THR A 465 37.05 37.47 -23.99
N ARG A 466 38.01 37.71 -24.89
CA ARG A 466 37.78 38.47 -26.12
C ARG A 466 38.16 37.64 -27.36
N LYS A 467 37.39 37.74 -28.43
CA LYS A 467 37.65 37.11 -29.72
C LYS A 467 37.44 38.14 -30.83
N THR A 468 38.40 38.29 -31.72
CA THR A 468 38.20 39.11 -32.92
C THR A 468 37.31 38.34 -33.90
N VAL A 469 36.21 38.97 -34.32
CA VAL A 469 35.27 38.44 -35.31
C VAL A 469 35.27 39.34 -36.54
N ASP A 470 35.21 38.72 -37.71
CA ASP A 470 35.09 39.43 -38.97
C ASP A 470 33.62 39.71 -39.23
N LEU A 471 33.23 40.98 -39.41
CA LEU A 471 31.82 41.34 -39.53
C LEU A 471 31.22 40.85 -40.87
N PHE A 472 32.05 40.78 -41.92
CA PHE A 472 31.69 40.32 -43.26
C PHE A 472 32.76 39.35 -43.79
N TYR A 473 32.37 38.38 -44.63
CA TYR A 473 33.32 37.46 -45.23
C TYR A 473 34.25 38.16 -46.24
N SER A 474 35.54 37.84 -46.19
CA SER A 474 36.58 38.49 -47.00
C SER A 474 36.50 38.19 -48.50
N SER A 475 35.90 37.07 -48.90
CA SER A 475 35.78 36.64 -50.30
C SER A 475 34.48 37.12 -50.96
N ASN A 476 33.37 37.13 -50.22
CA ASN A 476 32.06 37.51 -50.71
C ASN A 476 31.19 38.08 -49.58
N ASN A 477 30.67 39.30 -49.74
CA ASN A 477 29.75 39.84 -48.75
C ASN A 477 28.44 39.05 -48.77
N GLN A 478 28.11 38.38 -47.68
CA GLN A 478 26.82 37.74 -47.51
C GLN A 478 25.93 38.61 -46.63
N ALA A 479 24.63 38.64 -46.94
CA ALA A 479 23.64 39.29 -46.11
C ALA A 479 23.50 38.59 -44.75
N GLN A 480 23.81 37.30 -44.65
CA GLN A 480 23.84 36.57 -43.38
C GLN A 480 25.28 36.30 -42.97
N ALA A 481 25.60 36.54 -41.71
CA ALA A 481 26.90 36.21 -41.11
C ALA A 481 26.68 35.46 -39.79
N THR A 482 27.51 34.46 -39.51
CA THR A 482 27.48 33.71 -38.24
C THR A 482 28.77 33.91 -37.47
N TYR A 483 28.66 34.35 -36.22
CA TYR A 483 29.78 34.56 -35.31
C TYR A 483 29.84 33.46 -34.25
N ASP A 484 30.63 32.43 -34.52
CA ASP A 484 30.78 31.27 -33.64
C ASP A 484 31.82 31.50 -32.54
N VAL A 485 31.54 31.01 -31.33
CA VAL A 485 32.46 30.96 -30.19
C VAL A 485 32.48 29.53 -29.64
N ASP A 486 33.59 28.82 -29.85
CA ASP A 486 33.81 27.47 -29.33
C ASP A 486 34.86 27.46 -28.20
N ASN A 487 34.53 26.87 -27.05
CA ASN A 487 35.43 26.76 -25.89
C ASN A 487 35.91 25.31 -25.66
N THR A 488 36.88 24.79 -26.43
CA THR A 488 37.37 23.41 -26.27
C THR A 488 38.33 23.19 -25.07
N ALA A 489 37.98 22.17 -24.25
CA ALA A 489 38.72 21.34 -23.25
C ALA A 489 39.60 21.91 -22.09
N PHE A 490 39.18 21.69 -20.82
CA PHE A 490 39.82 20.85 -19.75
C PHE A 490 39.10 21.06 -18.39
N ILE A 491 38.98 19.98 -17.58
CA ILE A 491 38.18 19.82 -16.34
C ILE A 491 38.78 20.63 -15.17
N GLY A 492 37.95 21.38 -14.43
CA GLY A 492 38.32 22.03 -13.16
C GLY A 492 37.14 22.69 -12.44
N ARG A 493 36.97 22.40 -11.15
CA ARG A 493 35.87 22.85 -10.27
C ARG A 493 35.86 24.37 -10.07
N ILE A 494 34.69 25.02 -10.21
CA ILE A 494 34.46 26.43 -9.81
C ILE A 494 33.03 26.64 -9.28
N VAL A 495 32.95 27.42 -8.20
CA VAL A 495 31.82 27.85 -7.38
C VAL A 495 30.80 28.72 -8.15
N PRO A 496 29.47 28.49 -8.03
CA PRO A 496 28.48 29.40 -8.60
C PRO A 496 28.36 30.70 -7.78
N LEU A 497 28.40 31.85 -8.46
CA LEU A 497 28.20 33.18 -7.91
C LEU A 497 26.82 33.70 -8.37
N MET A 498 25.83 33.69 -7.47
CA MET A 498 24.47 34.21 -7.70
C MET A 498 24.50 35.56 -8.46
N PRO A 499 23.76 35.74 -9.56
CA PRO A 499 23.58 37.04 -10.21
C PRO A 499 22.81 38.02 -9.31
N ALA A 500 23.39 39.21 -9.08
CA ALA A 500 22.79 40.27 -8.27
C ALA A 500 21.70 41.07 -9.03
N VAL A 501 21.19 40.57 -10.16
CA VAL A 501 20.22 41.28 -11.01
C VAL A 501 18.84 40.60 -11.05
N LEU A 502 18.69 39.40 -10.45
CA LEU A 502 17.39 38.77 -10.16
C LEU A 502 16.57 39.51 -9.06
N LEU A 503 16.91 40.78 -8.79
CA LEU A 503 16.50 41.61 -7.66
C LEU A 503 15.40 42.62 -7.97
N THR A 504 14.88 42.68 -9.21
CA THR A 504 13.87 43.69 -9.60
C THR A 504 12.43 43.19 -9.68
N GLY A 505 12.18 41.88 -9.59
CA GLY A 505 10.82 41.30 -9.73
C GLY A 505 10.17 40.72 -8.47
N MET A 506 10.92 40.51 -7.39
CA MET A 506 10.41 39.87 -6.16
C MET A 506 10.94 40.62 -4.94
N THR A 507 10.03 41.09 -4.08
CA THR A 507 10.38 41.86 -2.87
C THR A 507 11.45 41.14 -2.04
N GLU A 508 12.54 41.84 -1.71
CA GLU A 508 13.72 41.36 -0.95
C GLU A 508 13.36 40.51 0.29
N ASN A 509 12.20 40.75 0.92
CA ASN A 509 11.73 40.01 2.09
C ASN A 509 11.32 38.55 1.83
N ARG A 510 10.88 38.17 0.62
CA ARG A 510 10.49 36.78 0.29
C ARG A 510 11.71 35.90 -0.01
N MET A 511 12.75 36.45 -0.65
CA MET A 511 14.00 35.74 -0.95
C MET A 511 14.90 35.60 0.28
N LEU A 512 15.00 36.62 1.12
CA LEU A 512 15.59 36.47 2.46
C LEU A 512 14.80 35.43 3.27
N GLY A 513 13.48 35.36 3.15
CA GLY A 513 12.66 34.33 3.78
C GLY A 513 12.94 32.90 3.29
N LEU A 514 13.07 32.68 1.98
CA LEU A 514 13.29 31.35 1.36
C LEU A 514 14.76 30.90 1.44
N ALA A 515 15.73 31.79 1.26
CA ALA A 515 17.13 31.49 1.53
C ALA A 515 17.38 31.32 3.05
N GLN A 516 16.78 32.14 3.93
CA GLN A 516 16.84 31.90 5.38
C GLN A 516 16.08 30.63 5.80
N GLN A 517 15.05 30.18 5.07
CA GLN A 517 14.40 28.87 5.28
C GLN A 517 15.29 27.71 4.84
N LYS A 518 15.90 27.77 3.64
CA LYS A 518 16.82 26.75 3.09
C LYS A 518 18.04 26.51 3.98
N TYR A 519 18.53 27.55 4.67
CA TYR A 519 19.70 27.47 5.57
C TYR A 519 19.38 27.42 7.09
N ARG A 520 18.09 27.49 7.50
CA ARG A 520 17.68 27.34 8.92
C ARG A 520 17.62 25.90 9.40
N LEU A 521 17.55 24.93 8.48
CA LEU A 521 17.40 23.51 8.78
C LEU A 521 18.73 22.84 9.21
N LEU A 522 19.86 23.55 9.12
CA LEU A 522 21.13 23.09 9.66
C LEU A 522 21.24 23.45 11.16
N PRO A 523 21.38 22.49 12.07
CA PRO A 523 21.57 22.79 13.48
C PRO A 523 22.93 23.50 13.70
N GLY A 524 22.91 24.82 13.97
CA GLY A 524 24.06 25.51 14.60
C GLY A 524 24.47 26.91 14.11
N ASN A 525 23.94 27.46 13.03
CA ASN A 525 24.53 28.66 12.43
C ASN A 525 24.10 30.01 13.07
N LYS A 526 24.79 30.39 14.16
CA LYS A 526 24.93 31.78 14.62
C LYS A 526 26.23 32.37 14.08
N ARG A 527 26.23 32.99 12.90
CA ARG A 527 27.15 34.08 12.46
C ARG A 527 27.16 34.17 10.95
N LEU A 528 26.62 35.26 10.40
CA LEU A 528 27.07 35.85 9.15
C LEU A 528 26.65 37.32 9.12
N GLY A 529 27.35 38.10 9.94
CA GLY A 529 27.49 39.54 9.75
C GLY A 529 28.96 39.83 9.52
N ARG A 530 29.34 40.15 8.29
CA ARG A 530 30.52 40.99 8.01
C ARG A 530 30.50 41.56 6.59
N LYS A 531 30.63 42.89 6.55
CA LYS A 531 30.79 43.75 5.37
C LYS A 531 32.24 43.77 4.88
N SER A 532 32.38 44.23 3.64
CA SER A 532 33.57 44.71 2.90
C SER A 532 34.46 43.59 2.32
N ILE A 533 35.02 43.71 1.12
CA ILE A 533 35.82 44.83 0.61
C ILE A 533 35.61 45.00 -0.91
N ILE A 534 35.31 46.23 -1.35
CA ILE A 534 35.44 46.66 -2.74
C ILE A 534 36.87 47.19 -2.91
N ARG A 535 37.61 46.63 -3.88
CA ARG A 535 38.80 47.26 -4.45
C ARG A 535 38.46 47.59 -5.90
N ASP A 536 38.48 48.89 -6.19
CA ASP A 536 38.39 49.44 -7.53
C ASP A 536 39.52 48.91 -8.42
N LEU A 537 39.13 48.23 -9.48
CA LEU A 537 39.85 48.15 -10.76
C LEU A 537 38.75 48.16 -11.84
N ARG A 538 38.45 49.34 -12.38
CA ARG A 538 37.63 49.46 -13.59
C ARG A 538 38.40 48.83 -14.75
N VAL A 539 38.10 47.57 -15.03
CA VAL A 539 38.16 46.98 -16.36
C VAL A 539 36.69 46.72 -16.70
N GLU A 540 36.14 47.41 -17.70
CA GLU A 540 34.78 47.16 -18.18
C GLU A 540 34.67 45.69 -18.58
N ALA A 541 34.07 44.90 -17.69
CA ALA A 541 33.74 43.50 -17.90
C ALA A 541 32.27 43.45 -18.31
N PRO A 542 31.87 42.55 -19.22
CA PRO A 542 30.47 42.40 -19.60
C PRO A 542 29.62 42.09 -18.36
N ASP A 543 28.50 42.82 -18.24
CA ASP A 543 27.49 42.59 -17.22
C ASP A 543 26.95 41.15 -17.32
N LYS A 544 26.48 40.60 -16.20
CA LYS A 544 25.92 39.23 -16.18
C LYS A 544 24.76 39.20 -17.19
N GLY A 545 24.84 38.32 -18.19
CA GLY A 545 23.80 38.21 -19.21
C GLY A 545 24.04 38.96 -20.53
N TYR A 546 25.22 39.59 -20.73
CA TYR A 546 25.53 40.37 -21.94
C TYR A 546 26.81 39.91 -22.66
N VAL A 547 26.82 40.12 -23.98
CA VAL A 547 28.01 40.04 -24.84
C VAL A 547 28.16 41.37 -25.57
N SER A 548 29.39 41.88 -25.69
CA SER A 548 29.67 43.17 -26.32
C SER A 548 30.53 43.01 -27.57
N LEU A 549 30.18 43.72 -28.65
CA LEU A 549 30.99 43.88 -29.85
C LEU A 549 31.51 45.31 -29.91
N GLU A 550 32.83 45.46 -29.94
CA GLU A 550 33.50 46.75 -30.09
C GLU A 550 34.14 46.85 -31.48
N LEU A 551 33.83 47.91 -32.24
CA LEU A 551 34.30 48.07 -33.61
C LEU A 551 35.81 48.39 -33.66
N LEU A 552 36.60 47.61 -34.40
CA LEU A 552 38.06 47.80 -34.47
C LEU A 552 38.52 48.87 -35.49
N ASP A 553 37.70 49.14 -36.50
CA ASP A 553 37.95 50.07 -37.62
C ASP A 553 36.66 50.83 -37.97
N ASP A 554 36.74 52.01 -38.60
CA ASP A 554 35.55 52.76 -39.05
C ASP A 554 35.01 52.26 -40.42
N PHE A 555 33.80 52.69 -40.81
CA PHE A 555 33.24 52.43 -42.16
C PHE A 555 33.47 53.59 -43.14
N PHE A 556 34.54 54.36 -42.98
CA PHE A 556 34.93 55.46 -43.86
C PHE A 556 33.93 56.63 -44.01
N HIS A 557 32.92 56.76 -43.12
CA HIS A 557 31.93 57.85 -43.13
C HIS A 557 32.55 59.25 -43.10
N ARG A 558 33.60 59.43 -42.28
CA ARG A 558 34.33 60.70 -42.17
C ARG A 558 35.14 60.99 -43.45
N GLN A 559 35.80 59.98 -43.98
CA GLN A 559 36.65 60.04 -45.17
C GLN A 559 35.81 60.28 -46.42
N TYR A 560 34.60 59.72 -46.50
CA TYR A 560 33.62 59.99 -47.56
C TYR A 560 33.28 61.48 -47.62
N ARG A 561 32.89 62.11 -46.51
CA ARG A 561 32.58 63.55 -46.47
C ARG A 561 33.75 64.40 -46.96
N GLN A 562 34.96 64.10 -46.50
CA GLN A 562 36.16 64.83 -46.90
C GLN A 562 36.47 64.66 -48.39
N LYS A 563 36.40 63.43 -48.92
CA LYS A 563 36.70 63.13 -50.33
C LYS A 563 35.60 63.61 -51.28
N TYR A 564 34.34 63.52 -50.89
CA TYR A 564 33.20 63.99 -51.68
C TYR A 564 33.23 65.51 -51.85
N VAL A 565 33.50 66.27 -50.77
CA VAL A 565 33.67 67.73 -50.83
C VAL A 565 34.89 68.09 -51.68
N LYS A 566 36.02 67.38 -51.52
CA LYS A 566 37.22 67.60 -52.34
C LYS A 566 36.96 67.36 -53.82
N ALA A 567 36.34 66.23 -54.18
CA ALA A 567 36.03 65.87 -55.56
C ALA A 567 35.04 66.85 -56.24
N THR A 568 34.09 67.40 -55.48
CA THR A 568 33.12 68.39 -56.00
C THR A 568 33.72 69.79 -56.15
N VAL A 569 34.64 70.19 -55.28
CA VAL A 569 35.34 71.50 -55.36
C VAL A 569 36.44 71.49 -56.45
N GLU A 570 37.12 70.36 -56.65
CA GLU A 570 38.21 70.23 -57.65
C GLU A 570 37.71 69.94 -59.08
N HIS A 571 36.40 69.75 -59.27
CA HIS A 571 35.82 69.44 -60.58
C HIS A 571 35.74 70.67 -61.49
N GLN A 572 36.60 70.69 -62.51
CA GLN A 572 36.53 71.65 -63.61
C GLN A 572 35.61 71.13 -64.71
N SER A 573 34.75 72.01 -65.24
CA SER A 573 33.79 71.70 -66.31
C SER A 573 34.50 71.05 -67.52
N GLY A 574 34.29 69.74 -67.69
CA GLY A 574 34.85 68.95 -68.80
C GLY A 574 35.72 67.75 -68.41
N SER A 575 36.03 67.55 -67.12
CA SER A 575 36.71 66.34 -66.61
C SER A 575 35.70 65.31 -66.07
N ASP A 576 35.96 64.00 -66.16
CA ASP A 576 35.05 63.00 -65.57
C ASP A 576 35.04 63.10 -64.04
N LEU A 577 33.86 63.36 -63.46
CA LEU A 577 33.67 63.49 -62.02
C LEU A 577 33.65 62.11 -61.36
N PHE A 578 34.74 61.72 -60.71
CA PHE A 578 34.79 60.50 -59.90
C PHE A 578 34.36 60.79 -58.46
N LEU A 579 33.12 60.46 -58.11
CA LEU A 579 32.63 60.55 -56.74
C LEU A 579 32.94 59.26 -55.98
N PRO A 580 33.42 59.34 -54.72
CA PRO A 580 33.57 58.16 -53.90
C PRO A 580 32.19 57.50 -53.68
N LYS A 581 32.12 56.17 -53.71
CA LYS A 581 30.90 55.43 -53.37
C LYS A 581 30.49 55.69 -51.93
N GLU A 582 29.19 55.80 -51.68
CA GLU A 582 28.64 56.01 -50.34
C GLU A 582 29.08 54.86 -49.39
N PRO A 583 29.55 55.20 -48.17
CA PRO A 583 29.94 54.22 -47.18
C PRO A 583 28.72 53.47 -46.66
N TYR A 584 28.89 52.17 -46.46
CA TYR A 584 27.85 51.32 -45.90
C TYR A 584 27.68 51.62 -44.41
N SER A 585 26.47 52.01 -43.98
CA SER A 585 26.09 52.03 -42.56
C SER A 585 25.60 50.64 -42.16
N PRO A 586 26.34 49.90 -41.31
CA PRO A 586 25.98 48.56 -40.90
C PRO A 586 24.62 48.59 -40.22
N LYS A 587 23.66 47.88 -40.80
CA LYS A 587 22.27 47.83 -40.32
C LYS A 587 21.83 46.39 -40.21
N ILE A 588 21.40 45.98 -39.02
CA ILE A 588 20.94 44.61 -38.78
C ILE A 588 19.44 44.57 -39.02
N LYS A 589 19.00 43.68 -39.91
CA LYS A 589 17.59 43.35 -40.15
C LYS A 589 17.06 42.41 -39.07
N LYS A 590 17.85 41.38 -38.73
CA LYS A 590 17.46 40.34 -37.79
C LYS A 590 18.69 39.77 -37.08
N LEU A 591 18.53 39.44 -35.81
CA LEU A 591 19.55 38.82 -34.98
C LEU A 591 18.99 37.52 -34.42
N ARG A 592 19.80 36.47 -34.42
CA ARG A 592 19.47 35.17 -33.83
C ARG A 592 20.63 34.65 -33.00
N LEU A 593 20.31 33.97 -31.89
CA LEU A 593 21.29 33.33 -31.02
C LEU A 593 21.01 31.84 -30.97
N SER A 594 22.06 31.05 -31.16
CA SER A 594 22.07 29.63 -30.84
C SER A 594 23.16 29.35 -29.81
N TYR A 595 22.90 28.50 -28.82
CA TYR A 595 23.89 28.20 -27.78
C TYR A 595 23.82 26.74 -27.33
N LYS A 596 24.96 26.26 -26.82
CA LYS A 596 25.08 24.98 -26.13
C LYS A 596 25.58 25.20 -24.71
N ALA A 597 24.84 24.72 -23.73
CA ALA A 597 25.19 24.82 -22.30
C ALA A 597 25.16 23.45 -21.63
N VAL A 598 25.98 23.28 -20.59
CA VAL A 598 26.05 22.03 -19.82
C VAL A 598 26.10 22.38 -18.34
N ALA A 599 25.26 21.72 -17.54
CA ALA A 599 25.37 21.81 -16.09
C ALA A 599 26.67 21.12 -15.62
N SER A 600 27.35 21.66 -14.61
CA SER A 600 28.55 21.01 -14.08
C SER A 600 28.18 19.61 -13.60
N GLN A 601 29.03 18.63 -13.91
CA GLN A 601 28.84 17.24 -13.48
C GLN A 601 28.62 17.21 -11.96
N ALA A 602 27.42 16.79 -11.55
CA ALA A 602 27.07 16.64 -10.14
C ALA A 602 27.48 15.24 -9.71
N ASN A 603 28.58 15.16 -8.96
CA ASN A 603 29.03 13.92 -8.34
C ASN A 603 28.25 13.71 -7.04
N LEU A 604 27.29 12.78 -7.07
CA LEU A 604 26.38 12.53 -5.96
C LEU A 604 27.01 11.71 -4.83
N LYS A 605 28.24 11.20 -5.02
CA LYS A 605 29.01 10.52 -3.96
C LYS A 605 29.72 11.47 -3.01
N GLU A 606 29.90 12.73 -3.39
CA GLU A 606 30.63 13.68 -2.55
C GLU A 606 29.77 14.13 -1.37
N ASP A 607 30.17 13.78 -0.17
CA ASP A 607 29.39 13.98 1.05
C ASP A 607 29.72 15.30 1.78
N SER A 608 30.48 16.20 1.15
CA SER A 608 30.86 17.48 1.76
C SER A 608 29.76 18.53 1.68
N GLU A 609 29.61 19.36 2.72
CA GLU A 609 28.67 20.48 2.73
C GLU A 609 28.94 21.46 1.58
N SER A 610 30.22 21.71 1.24
CA SER A 610 30.59 22.56 0.10
C SER A 610 30.11 22.00 -1.24
N ALA A 611 30.19 20.69 -1.44
CA ALA A 611 29.71 20.04 -2.66
C ALA A 611 28.18 20.15 -2.76
N PHE A 612 27.48 19.95 -1.64
CA PHE A 612 26.04 20.15 -1.57
C PHE A 612 25.69 21.60 -1.92
N LEU A 613 26.26 22.62 -1.27
CA LEU A 613 25.86 24.03 -1.49
C LEU A 613 26.22 24.59 -2.87
N GLN A 614 27.24 24.03 -3.54
CA GLN A 614 27.73 24.50 -4.84
C GLN A 614 27.23 23.67 -6.02
N ARG A 615 26.30 22.72 -5.79
CA ARG A 615 25.74 21.86 -6.83
C ARG A 615 24.96 22.66 -7.86
N ASP A 616 25.19 22.37 -9.14
CA ASP A 616 24.41 22.94 -10.25
C ASP A 616 23.15 22.11 -10.56
N ILE A 617 23.06 20.88 -10.04
CA ILE A 617 21.95 19.94 -10.21
C ILE A 617 21.51 19.46 -8.82
N GLU A 618 20.24 19.65 -8.50
CA GLU A 618 19.58 19.08 -7.33
C GLU A 618 18.82 17.82 -7.77
N PHE A 619 19.00 16.70 -7.06
CA PHE A 619 18.42 15.41 -7.41
C PHE A 619 17.31 15.03 -6.44
N PHE A 620 16.16 14.63 -6.98
CA PHE A 620 14.99 14.22 -6.21
C PHE A 620 14.54 12.82 -6.61
N GLN A 621 14.16 12.02 -5.61
CA GLN A 621 13.43 10.77 -5.83
C GLN A 621 11.94 11.03 -5.69
N LEU A 622 11.15 10.41 -6.58
CA LEU A 622 9.69 10.46 -6.55
C LEU A 622 9.17 9.13 -5.99
N GLY A 623 8.48 9.20 -4.86
CA GLY A 623 7.80 8.08 -4.23
C GLY A 623 6.31 8.07 -4.52
N ALA A 624 5.63 7.07 -3.98
CA ALA A 624 4.19 6.89 -4.13
C ALA A 624 3.36 8.08 -3.63
N PHE A 625 3.81 8.76 -2.58
CA PHE A 625 3.03 9.78 -1.87
C PHE A 625 3.71 11.15 -1.77
N GLY A 626 4.94 11.29 -2.27
CA GLY A 626 5.73 12.50 -2.13
C GLY A 626 7.08 12.38 -2.81
N GLN A 627 7.94 13.38 -2.57
CA GLN A 627 9.26 13.49 -3.18
C GLN A 627 10.25 14.00 -2.15
N ARG A 628 11.51 13.59 -2.27
CA ARG A 628 12.60 14.01 -1.38
C ARG A 628 13.85 14.34 -2.17
N GLU A 629 14.61 15.32 -1.69
CA GLU A 629 15.96 15.55 -2.18
C GLU A 629 16.89 14.44 -1.67
N VAL A 630 17.74 13.93 -2.55
CA VAL A 630 18.73 12.90 -2.19
C VAL A 630 20.12 13.38 -2.56
N HIS A 631 21.02 13.34 -1.57
CA HIS A 631 22.43 13.67 -1.71
C HIS A 631 23.22 12.99 -0.59
N ALA A 632 24.45 12.55 -0.84
CA ALA A 632 25.28 11.87 0.16
C ALA A 632 25.43 12.65 1.47
N TYR A 633 25.62 13.98 1.40
CA TYR A 633 25.63 14.86 2.58
C TYR A 633 24.35 14.78 3.44
N LEU A 634 23.17 14.73 2.82
CA LEU A 634 21.89 14.65 3.54
C LEU A 634 21.71 13.26 4.16
N GLN A 635 22.07 12.20 3.43
CA GLN A 635 22.03 10.81 3.91
C GLN A 635 22.97 10.58 5.10
N ARG A 636 24.15 11.22 5.12
CA ARG A 636 25.09 11.15 6.25
C ARG A 636 24.53 11.75 7.55
N GLN A 637 23.58 12.69 7.45
CA GLN A 637 22.92 13.28 8.61
C GLN A 637 21.82 12.35 9.19
N THR A 638 21.37 11.36 8.43
CA THR A 638 20.42 10.34 8.88
C THR A 638 21.18 9.11 9.40
N ALA A 639 21.51 9.12 10.70
CA ALA A 639 22.42 8.17 11.34
C ALA A 639 22.01 6.66 11.34
N TRP A 640 20.89 6.29 10.72
CA TRP A 640 20.31 4.93 10.77
C TRP A 640 20.07 4.29 9.40
N THR A 641 20.40 4.93 8.28
CA THR A 641 20.33 4.31 6.96
C THR A 641 21.59 3.47 6.72
N ALA A 642 21.42 2.17 6.47
CA ALA A 642 22.53 1.22 6.25
C ALA A 642 23.19 1.35 4.85
N ASN A 643 22.53 2.06 3.92
CA ASN A 643 23.06 2.32 2.58
C ASN A 643 23.61 3.75 2.52
N ASP A 644 24.94 3.85 2.38
CA ASP A 644 25.67 5.09 2.12
C ASP A 644 25.54 5.57 0.66
N GLU A 645 24.74 4.88 -0.16
CA GLU A 645 24.70 5.07 -1.60
C GLU A 645 23.39 5.71 -2.07
N THR A 646 23.50 6.65 -3.01
CA THR A 646 22.36 7.34 -3.63
C THR A 646 21.80 6.50 -4.78
N THR A 647 20.62 5.91 -4.61
CA THR A 647 19.92 5.16 -5.67
C THR A 647 19.19 6.10 -6.64
N LEU A 648 18.97 5.65 -7.87
CA LEU A 648 18.20 6.41 -8.87
C LEU A 648 16.71 6.49 -8.50
N LEU A 649 16.15 5.37 -8.05
CA LEU A 649 14.75 5.26 -7.62
C LEU A 649 14.65 5.09 -6.11
N ALA A 650 13.49 5.46 -5.58
CA ALA A 650 13.15 5.15 -4.20
C ALA A 650 13.04 3.63 -3.98
N ASP A 651 13.46 3.21 -2.79
CA ASP A 651 13.49 1.81 -2.41
C ASP A 651 12.08 1.27 -2.15
N TYR A 652 11.68 0.29 -2.97
CA TYR A 652 10.46 -0.49 -2.84
C TYR A 652 10.77 -1.99 -2.75
N SER A 653 11.85 -2.37 -2.05
CA SER A 653 12.21 -3.78 -1.86
C SER A 653 11.19 -4.58 -1.02
N GLN A 654 10.32 -3.89 -0.28
CA GLN A 654 9.28 -4.50 0.56
C GLN A 654 8.01 -4.70 -0.27
N GLN A 655 7.56 -5.94 -0.43
CA GLN A 655 6.41 -6.24 -1.28
C GLN A 655 5.10 -5.59 -0.77
N GLY A 656 4.94 -5.45 0.55
CA GLY A 656 3.75 -4.84 1.14
C GLY A 656 4.09 -3.85 2.25
N GLU A 657 3.49 -2.66 2.20
CA GLU A 657 3.64 -1.63 3.23
C GLU A 657 2.28 -1.07 3.66
N LEU A 658 2.03 -1.06 4.97
CA LEU A 658 0.91 -0.38 5.62
C LEU A 658 1.45 0.87 6.30
N LEU A 659 0.90 2.03 5.96
CA LEU A 659 1.35 3.34 6.40
C LEU A 659 0.27 4.01 7.25
N VAL A 660 0.56 4.26 8.52
CA VAL A 660 -0.39 4.83 9.49
C VAL A 660 0.07 6.24 9.87
N GLY A 661 -0.71 7.24 9.45
CA GLY A 661 -0.49 8.66 9.75
C GLY A 661 -1.18 9.06 11.04
N VAL A 662 -0.39 9.40 12.06
CA VAL A 662 -0.85 9.74 13.41
C VAL A 662 -0.66 11.23 13.67
N LYS A 663 -1.74 11.92 14.06
CA LYS A 663 -1.73 13.34 14.41
C LYS A 663 -1.51 13.53 15.90
N ASN A 664 -0.96 14.68 16.31
CA ASN A 664 -0.79 15.08 17.73
C ASN A 664 -0.01 14.09 18.62
N TRP A 665 0.80 13.20 18.04
CA TRP A 665 1.64 12.28 18.79
C TRP A 665 2.99 12.95 19.09
N ALA A 666 3.23 13.43 20.32
CA ALA A 666 4.46 14.16 20.65
C ALA A 666 5.66 13.25 20.94
N ALA A 667 6.89 13.78 20.81
CA ALA A 667 8.12 13.05 21.10
C ALA A 667 8.17 12.58 22.57
N GLY A 668 8.70 11.37 22.80
CA GLY A 668 8.74 10.73 24.12
C GLY A 668 7.39 10.19 24.62
N GLN A 669 6.30 10.33 23.87
CA GLN A 669 5.01 9.74 24.22
C GLN A 669 4.85 8.35 23.63
N THR A 670 4.20 7.46 24.38
CA THR A 670 3.80 6.14 23.90
C THR A 670 2.46 6.20 23.16
N LEU A 671 2.40 5.54 22.01
CA LEU A 671 1.19 5.25 21.25
C LEU A 671 0.80 3.79 21.46
N GLN A 672 -0.48 3.55 21.76
CA GLN A 672 -1.06 2.21 21.85
C GLN A 672 -2.05 2.05 20.71
N LEU A 673 -1.63 1.33 19.67
CA LEU A 673 -2.37 1.18 18.41
C LEU A 673 -3.08 -0.17 18.39
N LEU A 674 -4.41 -0.18 18.48
CA LEU A 674 -5.20 -1.38 18.26
C LEU A 674 -5.28 -1.66 16.76
N ILE A 675 -4.77 -2.83 16.36
CA ILE A 675 -4.99 -3.40 15.04
C ILE A 675 -6.06 -4.48 15.17
N GLN A 676 -7.26 -4.19 14.67
CA GLN A 676 -8.32 -5.17 14.56
C GLN A 676 -8.22 -5.85 13.19
N VAL A 677 -8.12 -7.17 13.18
CA VAL A 677 -8.03 -7.97 11.96
C VAL A 677 -9.25 -8.87 11.79
N ALA A 678 -9.53 -9.25 10.55
CA ALA A 678 -10.47 -10.32 10.22
C ALA A 678 -9.73 -11.66 10.34
N GLU A 679 -9.75 -12.26 11.53
CA GLU A 679 -9.01 -13.49 11.82
C GLU A 679 -9.38 -14.62 10.85
N GLY A 680 -8.37 -15.31 10.32
CA GLY A 680 -8.53 -16.35 9.30
C GLY A 680 -8.61 -15.85 7.85
N SER A 681 -8.42 -14.54 7.59
CA SER A 681 -8.29 -14.01 6.22
C SER A 681 -6.90 -14.18 5.62
N ALA A 682 -5.88 -14.32 6.46
CA ALA A 682 -4.52 -14.61 6.03
C ALA A 682 -4.51 -15.89 5.18
N ASN A 683 -3.70 -15.91 4.12
CA ASN A 683 -3.49 -17.09 3.31
C ASN A 683 -2.74 -18.16 4.13
N PRO A 684 -3.39 -19.27 4.52
CA PRO A 684 -2.79 -20.25 5.42
C PRO A 684 -1.79 -21.18 4.73
N GLU A 685 -1.73 -21.15 3.39
CA GLU A 685 -0.80 -21.97 2.60
C GLU A 685 0.60 -21.35 2.55
N LYS A 686 0.71 -20.07 2.90
CA LYS A 686 1.99 -19.36 2.96
C LYS A 686 2.55 -19.40 4.38
N ASP A 687 3.87 -19.34 4.46
CA ASP A 687 4.54 -19.23 5.75
C ASP A 687 4.34 -17.84 6.34
N LYS A 688 4.51 -17.76 7.67
CA LYS A 688 4.39 -16.51 8.39
C LYS A 688 5.52 -15.57 7.97
N GLU A 689 5.15 -14.39 7.50
CA GLU A 689 6.09 -13.34 7.14
C GLU A 689 6.40 -12.44 8.36
N PRO A 690 7.67 -12.06 8.59
CA PRO A 690 8.03 -11.15 9.66
C PRO A 690 7.61 -9.72 9.30
N VAL A 691 6.69 -9.15 10.09
CA VAL A 691 6.28 -7.74 9.96
C VAL A 691 7.32 -6.86 10.63
N GLN A 692 7.91 -5.94 9.87
CA GLN A 692 8.86 -4.96 10.37
C GLN A 692 8.18 -3.61 10.56
N TRP A 693 8.33 -3.02 11.76
CA TRP A 693 7.81 -1.69 12.04
C TRP A 693 8.90 -0.63 11.86
N SER A 694 8.57 0.50 11.21
CA SER A 694 9.46 1.64 11.01
C SER A 694 8.73 2.96 11.29
N LEU A 695 9.49 4.00 11.61
CA LEU A 695 8.99 5.37 11.79
C LEU A 695 9.64 6.30 10.76
N LEU A 696 8.87 7.19 10.16
CA LEU A 696 9.40 8.18 9.23
C LEU A 696 10.09 9.31 10.00
N MET A 697 11.37 9.51 9.73
CA MET A 697 12.19 10.54 10.35
C MET A 697 13.16 11.12 9.31
N ASN A 698 13.14 12.44 9.10
CA ASN A 698 13.97 13.12 8.10
C ASN A 698 13.86 12.50 6.70
N ASP A 699 12.64 12.27 6.22
CA ASP A 699 12.35 11.66 4.91
C ASP A 699 12.96 10.25 4.68
N ALA A 700 13.35 9.57 5.76
CA ALA A 700 13.85 8.20 5.74
C ALA A 700 13.09 7.31 6.75
N TRP A 701 12.83 6.06 6.37
CA TRP A 701 12.21 5.08 7.25
C TRP A 701 13.26 4.52 8.22
N CYS A 702 13.10 4.79 9.50
CA CYS A 702 13.92 4.24 10.57
C CYS A 702 13.25 2.97 11.14
N PRO A 703 13.85 1.78 11.04
CA PRO A 703 13.34 0.58 11.70
C PRO A 703 13.24 0.78 13.21
N LEU A 704 12.15 0.32 13.81
CA LEU A 704 11.95 0.39 15.26
C LEU A 704 12.68 -0.77 15.92
N THR A 705 13.65 -0.45 16.77
CA THR A 705 14.33 -1.41 17.64
C THR A 705 13.44 -1.80 18.82
N THR A 706 13.87 -2.81 19.60
CA THR A 706 13.19 -3.26 20.82
C THR A 706 13.04 -2.18 21.89
N GLU A 707 13.82 -1.09 21.82
CA GLU A 707 13.69 0.06 22.72
C GLU A 707 12.45 0.91 22.41
N HIS A 708 12.05 0.97 21.14
CA HIS A 708 10.92 1.80 20.69
C HIS A 708 9.66 0.98 20.41
N LEU A 709 9.79 -0.26 19.93
CA LEU A 709 8.68 -1.21 19.83
C LEU A 709 8.55 -1.97 21.14
N LEU A 710 7.73 -1.43 22.06
CA LEU A 710 7.58 -1.95 23.41
C LEU A 710 6.85 -3.30 23.46
N ALA A 711 5.87 -3.50 22.57
CA ALA A 711 5.14 -4.76 22.44
C ALA A 711 4.39 -4.83 21.10
N ASP A 712 4.28 -6.02 20.53
CA ASP A 712 3.38 -6.33 19.42
C ASP A 712 2.44 -7.48 19.80
N GLY A 713 1.18 -7.14 20.12
CA GLY A 713 0.15 -8.12 20.44
C GLY A 713 -0.45 -8.86 19.24
N THR A 714 -0.17 -8.41 18.01
CA THR A 714 -0.82 -8.89 16.77
C THR A 714 -0.21 -10.17 16.21
N ASN A 715 0.92 -10.62 16.77
CA ASN A 715 1.71 -11.74 16.29
C ASN A 715 2.09 -11.64 14.80
N GLY A 716 2.47 -10.45 14.33
CA GLY A 716 2.71 -10.20 12.91
C GLY A 716 1.41 -10.07 12.11
N LEU A 717 0.44 -9.31 12.64
CA LEU A 717 -0.84 -9.03 11.99
C LEU A 717 -1.70 -10.30 11.68
N LEU A 718 -1.50 -11.38 12.43
CA LEU A 718 -2.25 -12.64 12.30
C LEU A 718 -3.46 -12.73 13.23
N ARG A 719 -3.49 -11.92 14.30
CA ARG A 719 -4.60 -11.81 15.23
C ARG A 719 -4.82 -10.37 15.66
N SER A 720 -5.99 -10.08 16.23
CA SER A 720 -6.28 -8.75 16.74
C SER A 720 -5.43 -8.47 17.98
N GLY A 721 -4.88 -7.26 18.09
CA GLY A 721 -4.00 -6.93 19.21
C GLY A 721 -3.51 -5.48 19.21
N ILE A 722 -2.85 -5.10 20.30
CA ILE A 722 -2.31 -3.76 20.50
C ILE A 722 -0.81 -3.75 20.22
N VAL A 723 -0.38 -2.83 19.37
CA VAL A 723 1.03 -2.51 19.13
C VAL A 723 1.38 -1.28 19.96
N LYS A 724 2.39 -1.40 20.81
CA LYS A 724 2.86 -0.31 21.68
C LYS A 724 4.16 0.24 21.15
N VAL A 725 4.13 1.52 20.78
CA VAL A 725 5.29 2.21 20.20
C VAL A 725 5.61 3.43 21.02
N ASN A 726 6.87 3.59 21.41
CA ASN A 726 7.38 4.81 22.02
C ASN A 726 8.01 5.70 20.94
N ARG A 727 7.63 6.98 20.89
CA ARG A 727 8.21 7.92 19.93
C ARG A 727 9.63 8.31 20.38
N PRO A 728 10.67 8.14 19.54
CA PRO A 728 12.01 8.64 19.83
C PRO A 728 12.01 10.16 20.11
N GLU A 729 12.93 10.62 20.96
CA GLU A 729 13.03 12.05 21.37
C GLU A 729 13.57 12.99 20.29
N ALA A 730 13.89 12.49 19.09
CA ALA A 730 14.41 13.33 18.02
C ALA A 730 13.36 14.37 17.58
N LYS A 731 13.82 15.61 17.35
CA LYS A 731 13.00 16.65 16.72
C LYS A 731 12.61 16.15 15.33
N ALA A 732 11.33 15.83 15.13
CA ALA A 732 10.86 15.53 13.78
C ALA A 732 10.91 16.81 12.96
N THR A 733 11.72 16.80 11.92
CA THR A 733 11.64 17.76 10.82
C THR A 733 10.34 17.50 10.07
N GLU A 734 9.70 18.54 9.53
CA GLU A 734 8.57 18.34 8.62
C GLU A 734 9.04 17.50 7.43
N SER A 735 8.34 16.38 7.18
CA SER A 735 8.67 15.45 6.11
C SER A 735 7.94 15.86 4.83
N VAL A 736 8.64 15.76 3.71
CA VAL A 736 8.11 15.99 2.36
C VAL A 736 7.85 14.66 1.63
N TRP A 737 8.41 13.57 2.17
CA TRP A 737 8.21 12.21 1.66
C TRP A 737 6.77 11.70 1.80
N MET A 738 6.07 12.16 2.85
CA MET A 738 4.68 11.86 3.13
C MET A 738 3.93 13.15 3.48
N PRO A 739 2.59 13.20 3.42
CA PRO A 739 1.82 14.40 3.75
C PRO A 739 2.20 14.99 5.12
N ALA A 740 2.45 16.30 5.11
CA ALA A 740 2.89 17.06 6.27
C ALA A 740 1.84 17.10 7.40
N GLY A 741 2.29 17.40 8.62
CA GLY A 741 1.42 17.55 9.80
C GLY A 741 1.05 16.22 10.50
N LEU A 742 1.53 15.08 10.00
CA LEU A 742 1.33 13.75 10.57
C LEU A 742 2.67 13.07 10.86
N VAL A 743 2.66 12.16 11.83
CA VAL A 743 3.77 11.25 12.12
C VAL A 743 3.43 9.91 11.49
N TRP A 744 4.32 9.40 10.64
CA TRP A 744 4.04 8.20 9.86
C TRP A 744 4.74 6.97 10.45
N LEU A 745 3.96 5.95 10.77
CA LEU A 745 4.41 4.60 11.08
C LEU A 745 4.24 3.71 9.86
N ARG A 746 5.19 2.82 9.61
CA ARG A 746 5.13 1.82 8.56
C ARG A 746 5.20 0.42 9.17
N ALA A 747 4.30 -0.47 8.76
CA ALA A 747 4.45 -1.91 8.93
C ALA A 747 4.70 -2.53 7.55
N SER A 748 5.83 -3.18 7.34
CA SER A 748 6.22 -3.74 6.05
C SER A 748 6.52 -5.24 6.12
N VAL A 749 6.30 -5.92 4.99
CA VAL A 749 6.66 -7.32 4.77
C VAL A 749 7.49 -7.44 3.50
N GLN A 750 8.51 -8.31 3.54
CA GLN A 750 9.44 -8.48 2.43
C GLN A 750 8.80 -9.23 1.26
N ALA A 751 8.05 -10.30 1.56
CA ALA A 751 7.35 -11.12 0.57
C ALA A 751 5.95 -11.50 1.08
N ASN A 752 5.12 -12.07 0.20
CA ASN A 752 3.82 -12.68 0.53
C ASN A 752 2.88 -11.78 1.36
N PRO A 753 2.47 -10.61 0.85
CA PRO A 753 1.58 -9.69 1.57
C PRO A 753 0.21 -10.30 1.93
N ASP A 754 -0.21 -11.37 1.24
CA ASP A 754 -1.43 -12.14 1.54
C ASP A 754 -1.27 -13.14 2.69
N ALA A 755 -0.06 -13.37 3.21
CA ALA A 755 0.17 -14.20 4.41
C ALA A 755 -0.32 -13.53 5.71
N VAL A 756 -0.66 -12.24 5.65
CA VAL A 756 -1.18 -11.43 6.76
C VAL A 756 -2.70 -11.30 6.69
N CYS A 757 -3.37 -11.11 7.83
CA CYS A 757 -4.82 -10.92 7.84
C CYS A 757 -5.22 -9.56 7.24
N GLN A 758 -6.39 -9.54 6.61
CA GLN A 758 -7.13 -8.32 6.29
C GLN A 758 -7.50 -7.58 7.57
N LEU A 759 -7.51 -6.26 7.50
CA LEU A 759 -7.82 -5.36 8.61
C LEU A 759 -9.30 -5.01 8.62
N ILE A 760 -9.82 -4.75 9.82
CA ILE A 760 -11.16 -4.20 10.09
C ILE A 760 -11.05 -2.78 10.66
N GLY A 761 -9.96 -2.47 11.38
CA GLY A 761 -9.78 -1.16 12.00
C GLY A 761 -8.38 -0.96 12.56
N VAL A 762 -7.93 0.29 12.53
CA VAL A 762 -6.68 0.74 13.13
C VAL A 762 -7.00 1.95 14.00
N HIS A 763 -6.86 1.81 15.32
CA HIS A 763 -7.31 2.80 16.30
C HIS A 763 -6.20 3.18 17.28
N ALA A 764 -6.06 4.47 17.56
CA ALA A 764 -5.12 4.95 18.58
C ALA A 764 -5.73 4.89 19.99
N GLN A 765 -4.86 4.95 21.00
CA GLN A 765 -5.21 5.06 22.41
C GLN A 765 -6.08 3.90 22.92
N ALA A 766 -5.70 2.68 22.57
CA ALA A 766 -6.40 1.47 22.98
C ALA A 766 -5.80 0.82 24.23
N GLY A 767 -6.64 0.22 25.08
CA GLY A 767 -6.23 -0.64 26.19
C GLY A 767 -7.13 -1.88 26.31
N ILE A 768 -6.67 -2.90 27.06
CA ILE A 768 -7.43 -4.14 27.29
C ILE A 768 -8.03 -4.12 28.70
N ALA A 769 -9.32 -4.45 28.80
CA ALA A 769 -10.01 -4.65 30.07
C ALA A 769 -10.65 -6.04 30.15
N SER A 770 -10.73 -6.60 31.35
CA SER A 770 -11.32 -7.92 31.62
C SER A 770 -12.49 -7.83 32.60
N VAL A 771 -13.48 -8.72 32.49
CA VAL A 771 -14.65 -8.71 33.38
C VAL A 771 -14.25 -8.96 34.84
N VAL A 772 -14.89 -8.24 35.74
CA VAL A 772 -14.70 -8.40 37.19
C VAL A 772 -15.56 -9.54 37.71
N SER A 773 -14.96 -10.46 38.48
CA SER A 773 -15.66 -11.58 39.14
C SER A 773 -16.50 -12.43 38.17
N PRO A 774 -15.89 -13.07 37.15
CA PRO A 774 -16.60 -13.83 36.12
C PRO A 774 -17.54 -14.91 36.68
N GLN A 775 -17.25 -15.45 37.87
CA GLN A 775 -18.07 -16.47 38.53
C GLN A 775 -19.48 -15.97 38.88
N LYS A 776 -19.69 -14.65 39.02
CA LYS A 776 -21.00 -14.06 39.30
C LYS A 776 -21.88 -13.89 38.06
N HIS A 777 -21.31 -14.02 36.86
CA HIS A 777 -21.99 -13.75 35.59
C HIS A 777 -21.92 -14.94 34.63
N PRO A 778 -22.41 -16.13 35.02
CA PRO A 778 -22.27 -17.35 34.22
C PRO A 778 -23.09 -17.32 32.91
N ALA A 779 -24.21 -16.59 32.88
CA ALA A 779 -25.03 -16.43 31.68
C ALA A 779 -24.35 -15.56 30.63
N HIS A 780 -23.71 -14.46 31.08
CA HIS A 780 -22.96 -13.54 30.22
C HIS A 780 -21.82 -14.25 29.49
N LEU A 781 -21.00 -15.04 30.18
CA LEU A 781 -19.81 -15.69 29.59
C LEU A 781 -20.11 -16.71 28.48
N LYS A 782 -21.38 -17.05 28.22
CA LYS A 782 -21.78 -17.88 27.08
C LYS A 782 -21.92 -17.08 25.78
N GLN A 783 -22.10 -15.77 25.87
CA GLN A 783 -22.25 -14.87 24.72
C GLN A 783 -21.27 -13.70 24.83
N PRO A 784 -20.57 -13.32 23.76
CA PRO A 784 -19.69 -12.16 23.82
C PRO A 784 -20.51 -10.89 24.08
N LEU A 785 -19.97 -9.97 24.88
CA LEU A 785 -20.51 -8.64 25.09
C LEU A 785 -20.61 -7.94 23.73
N ALA A 786 -21.79 -7.40 23.41
CA ALA A 786 -21.98 -6.67 22.17
C ALA A 786 -21.03 -5.46 22.06
N ALA A 787 -20.65 -5.12 20.83
CA ALA A 787 -19.90 -3.90 20.56
C ALA A 787 -20.66 -2.65 21.08
N GLU A 788 -19.93 -1.61 21.40
CA GLU A 788 -20.41 -0.30 21.86
C GLU A 788 -21.16 -0.29 23.21
N THR A 789 -21.11 -1.39 23.97
CA THR A 789 -21.78 -1.48 25.27
C THR A 789 -21.10 -0.61 26.34
N ILE A 790 -19.77 -0.65 26.40
CA ILE A 790 -18.99 0.14 27.36
C ILE A 790 -18.74 1.55 26.81
N SER A 791 -19.34 2.54 27.48
CA SER A 791 -19.26 3.96 27.09
C SER A 791 -18.68 4.89 28.16
N LYS A 792 -18.51 4.42 29.41
CA LYS A 792 -18.10 5.26 30.54
C LYS A 792 -17.36 4.49 31.64
N LEU A 793 -16.47 5.22 32.34
CA LEU A 793 -15.85 4.75 33.58
C LEU A 793 -16.90 4.68 34.70
N GLN A 794 -16.72 3.73 35.62
CA GLN A 794 -17.56 3.64 36.81
C GLN A 794 -17.28 4.81 37.78
N ARG A 795 -15.99 5.16 37.94
CA ARG A 795 -15.56 6.40 38.60
C ARG A 795 -15.17 7.42 37.51
N PRO A 796 -15.89 8.54 37.39
CA PRO A 796 -15.58 9.54 36.35
C PRO A 796 -14.14 10.05 36.50
N ASN A 797 -13.42 10.13 35.38
CA ASN A 797 -12.14 10.82 35.28
C ASN A 797 -12.34 12.03 34.36
N PRO A 798 -12.27 13.28 34.88
CA PRO A 798 -12.52 14.48 34.06
C PRO A 798 -11.52 14.65 32.92
N ALA A 799 -10.36 13.99 32.99
CA ALA A 799 -9.38 14.01 31.91
C ALA A 799 -9.83 13.23 30.66
N ILE A 800 -10.68 12.21 30.82
CA ILE A 800 -11.14 11.36 29.73
C ILE A 800 -12.49 11.87 29.22
N LYS A 801 -12.52 12.28 27.96
CA LYS A 801 -13.74 12.77 27.30
C LYS A 801 -14.70 11.63 26.98
N ARG A 802 -14.16 10.51 26.47
CA ARG A 802 -14.95 9.38 26.00
C ARG A 802 -14.17 8.07 26.16
N VAL A 803 -14.90 7.01 26.51
CA VAL A 803 -14.44 5.62 26.41
C VAL A 803 -15.37 4.92 25.44
N MET A 804 -14.82 4.08 24.57
CA MET A 804 -15.63 3.31 23.63
C MET A 804 -15.07 1.91 23.43
N GLN A 805 -15.97 0.94 23.31
CA GLN A 805 -15.66 -0.44 22.99
C GLN A 805 -16.11 -0.71 21.53
N PRO A 806 -15.23 -0.60 20.52
CA PRO A 806 -15.65 -0.72 19.12
C PRO A 806 -16.03 -2.15 18.70
N TYR A 807 -15.54 -3.18 19.39
CA TYR A 807 -15.69 -4.59 19.02
C TYR A 807 -16.26 -5.42 20.17
N ALA A 808 -16.82 -6.59 19.85
CA ALA A 808 -17.36 -7.51 20.85
C ALA A 808 -16.28 -8.06 21.80
N SER A 809 -16.69 -8.57 22.98
CA SER A 809 -15.74 -9.22 23.89
C SER A 809 -15.26 -10.57 23.35
N PHE A 810 -14.11 -11.03 23.86
CA PHE A 810 -13.46 -12.27 23.44
C PHE A 810 -12.86 -13.03 24.63
N GLY A 811 -12.62 -14.33 24.47
CA GLY A 811 -11.91 -15.17 25.45
C GLY A 811 -12.71 -15.59 26.70
N GLY A 812 -13.98 -15.22 26.83
CA GLY A 812 -14.82 -15.62 27.95
C GLY A 812 -15.15 -17.11 27.96
N ARG A 813 -15.09 -17.74 29.13
CA ARG A 813 -15.56 -19.13 29.33
C ARG A 813 -16.39 -19.22 30.61
N ALA A 814 -17.62 -19.70 30.48
CA ALA A 814 -18.48 -19.98 31.63
C ALA A 814 -17.91 -21.11 32.49
N VAL A 815 -18.41 -21.23 33.72
CA VAL A 815 -18.15 -22.40 34.56
C VAL A 815 -18.55 -23.67 33.80
N GLU A 816 -17.71 -24.69 33.89
CA GLU A 816 -17.94 -25.96 33.21
C GLU A 816 -19.26 -26.60 33.68
N ALA A 817 -20.18 -26.82 32.74
CA ALA A 817 -21.43 -27.54 33.00
C ALA A 817 -21.17 -29.03 33.26
N ASP A 818 -22.09 -29.71 33.98
CA ASP A 818 -21.96 -31.14 34.32
C ASP A 818 -21.65 -32.02 33.08
N THR A 819 -22.33 -31.78 31.94
CA THR A 819 -22.12 -32.54 30.70
C THR A 819 -20.72 -32.34 30.11
N ALA A 820 -20.22 -31.10 30.09
CA ALA A 820 -18.86 -30.78 29.64
C ALA A 820 -17.80 -31.32 30.60
N TYR A 821 -18.07 -31.26 31.91
CA TYR A 821 -17.22 -31.84 32.95
C TYR A 821 -17.09 -33.36 32.79
N TYR A 822 -18.20 -34.08 32.65
CA TYR A 822 -18.19 -35.52 32.43
C TYR A 822 -17.46 -35.89 31.15
N THR A 823 -17.72 -35.16 30.05
CA THR A 823 -16.98 -35.30 28.79
C THR A 823 -15.48 -35.21 29.03
N ARG A 824 -15.02 -34.09 29.61
CA ARG A 824 -13.60 -33.83 29.82
C ARG A 824 -12.95 -34.86 30.73
N VAL A 825 -13.61 -35.26 31.82
CA VAL A 825 -13.05 -36.23 32.76
C VAL A 825 -12.96 -37.62 32.13
N SER A 826 -14.01 -38.06 31.45
CA SER A 826 -14.04 -39.33 30.73
C SER A 826 -12.94 -39.38 29.66
N GLU A 827 -12.83 -38.31 28.86
CA GLU A 827 -11.77 -38.18 27.86
C GLU A 827 -10.39 -38.22 28.52
N ARG A 828 -10.18 -37.44 29.59
CA ARG A 828 -8.91 -37.37 30.32
C ARG A 828 -8.44 -38.72 30.85
N LEU A 829 -9.37 -39.57 31.28
CA LEU A 829 -9.08 -40.92 31.77
C LEU A 829 -8.66 -41.87 30.64
N GLN A 830 -9.22 -41.68 29.44
CA GLN A 830 -8.90 -42.46 28.25
C GLN A 830 -7.55 -42.05 27.64
N HIS A 831 -7.40 -40.80 27.20
CA HIS A 831 -6.18 -40.34 26.51
C HIS A 831 -5.01 -40.05 27.46
N LYS A 832 -5.27 -39.96 28.78
CA LYS A 832 -4.24 -39.71 29.82
C LYS A 832 -3.33 -38.51 29.54
N ASN A 833 -3.82 -37.51 28.80
CA ASN A 833 -3.07 -36.33 28.35
C ASN A 833 -1.82 -36.70 27.54
N ARG A 834 -1.97 -37.67 26.64
CA ARG A 834 -1.02 -38.06 25.61
C ARG A 834 -1.76 -38.24 24.30
N ALA A 835 -1.12 -37.84 23.20
CA ALA A 835 -1.69 -38.00 21.86
C ALA A 835 -1.08 -39.26 21.22
N ILE A 836 -1.82 -40.38 21.28
CA ILE A 836 -1.33 -41.69 20.79
C ILE A 836 -2.20 -42.17 19.63
N ASN A 837 -3.50 -42.34 19.88
CA ASN A 837 -4.47 -42.79 18.89
C ASN A 837 -5.14 -41.61 18.20
N LEU A 838 -5.73 -41.84 17.01
CA LEU A 838 -6.48 -40.84 16.24
C LEU A 838 -7.50 -40.08 17.09
N TRP A 839 -8.22 -40.82 17.94
CA TRP A 839 -9.22 -40.28 18.86
C TRP A 839 -8.63 -39.30 19.88
N ASP A 840 -7.43 -39.60 20.40
CA ASP A 840 -6.76 -38.76 21.40
C ASP A 840 -6.41 -37.39 20.80
N TYR A 841 -5.87 -37.38 19.58
CA TYR A 841 -5.54 -36.15 18.86
C TYR A 841 -6.78 -35.26 18.65
N GLU A 842 -7.85 -35.84 18.13
CA GLU A 842 -9.09 -35.10 17.83
C GLU A 842 -9.69 -34.47 19.09
N ARG A 843 -9.83 -35.25 20.17
CA ARG A 843 -10.44 -34.76 21.43
C ARG A 843 -9.54 -33.79 22.19
N LEU A 844 -8.22 -34.02 22.24
CA LEU A 844 -7.28 -33.10 22.89
C LEU A 844 -7.33 -31.70 22.26
N VAL A 845 -7.35 -31.65 20.93
CA VAL A 845 -7.42 -30.38 20.19
C VAL A 845 -8.77 -29.70 20.41
N LEU A 846 -9.88 -30.42 20.27
CA LEU A 846 -11.23 -29.85 20.52
C LEU A 846 -11.46 -29.43 21.98
N GLN A 847 -10.78 -30.06 22.94
CA GLN A 847 -10.84 -29.68 24.36
C GLN A 847 -10.13 -28.37 24.64
N GLU A 848 -8.94 -28.17 24.04
CA GLU A 848 -8.11 -26.99 24.31
C GLU A 848 -8.57 -25.77 23.48
N PHE A 849 -9.02 -25.99 22.25
CA PHE A 849 -9.39 -24.97 21.27
C PHE A 849 -10.90 -25.01 20.97
N PRO A 850 -11.76 -24.38 21.81
CA PRO A 850 -13.21 -24.33 21.62
C PRO A 850 -13.65 -23.51 20.41
N ASP A 851 -12.75 -22.72 19.83
CA ASP A 851 -12.96 -21.98 18.58
C ASP A 851 -13.01 -22.90 17.34
N LEU A 852 -12.72 -24.20 17.51
CA LEU A 852 -12.86 -25.20 16.47
C LEU A 852 -14.22 -25.90 16.55
N ASN A 853 -14.83 -26.15 15.39
CA ASN A 853 -16.05 -26.95 15.30
C ASN A 853 -15.73 -28.43 15.14
N GLN A 854 -14.72 -28.76 14.32
CA GLN A 854 -14.45 -30.14 13.92
C GLN A 854 -12.97 -30.35 13.65
N VAL A 855 -12.46 -31.52 14.06
CA VAL A 855 -11.07 -31.93 13.84
C VAL A 855 -11.06 -33.34 13.26
N LYS A 856 -10.29 -33.54 12.20
CA LYS A 856 -10.05 -34.85 11.58
C LYS A 856 -8.57 -35.18 11.66
N CYS A 857 -8.25 -36.30 12.31
CA CYS A 857 -6.89 -36.81 12.36
C CYS A 857 -6.69 -37.89 11.29
N LEU A 858 -5.68 -37.71 10.45
CA LEU A 858 -5.23 -38.69 9.46
C LEU A 858 -3.89 -39.28 9.90
N ASN A 859 -3.84 -40.60 10.05
CA ASN A 859 -2.60 -41.32 10.27
C ASN A 859 -1.84 -41.50 8.96
N HIS A 860 -0.52 -41.63 9.07
CA HIS A 860 0.38 -41.89 7.96
C HIS A 860 0.14 -40.97 6.77
N SER A 861 -0.12 -39.69 7.05
CA SER A 861 -0.51 -38.70 6.05
C SER A 861 0.29 -37.43 6.28
N CYS A 862 0.60 -36.73 5.19
CA CYS A 862 1.18 -35.40 5.20
C CYS A 862 0.46 -34.51 4.16
N PRO A 863 0.67 -33.19 4.15
CA PRO A 863 -0.05 -32.29 3.27
C PRO A 863 -0.01 -32.69 1.79
N SER A 864 1.10 -33.24 1.31
CA SER A 864 1.29 -33.65 -0.09
C SER A 864 0.95 -35.12 -0.39
N LYS A 865 0.92 -36.01 0.61
CA LYS A 865 0.79 -37.47 0.41
C LYS A 865 -0.13 -38.09 1.45
N ASN A 866 -1.05 -38.94 0.98
CA ASN A 866 -1.94 -39.73 1.85
C ASN A 866 -1.28 -41.02 2.39
N LEU A 867 -0.02 -41.27 2.01
CA LEU A 867 0.77 -42.45 2.40
C LEU A 867 2.19 -42.00 2.79
N ALA A 868 2.35 -41.62 4.06
CA ALA A 868 3.57 -41.12 4.68
C ALA A 868 3.73 -41.72 6.10
N PRO A 869 4.30 -42.92 6.24
CA PRO A 869 4.52 -43.56 7.54
C PRO A 869 5.30 -42.67 8.51
N GLY A 870 4.95 -42.68 9.80
CA GLY A 870 5.54 -41.81 10.82
C GLY A 870 5.01 -40.36 10.84
N HIS A 871 4.14 -39.99 9.89
CA HIS A 871 3.48 -38.68 9.88
C HIS A 871 2.05 -38.77 10.41
N VAL A 872 1.59 -37.70 11.06
CA VAL A 872 0.20 -37.50 11.48
C VAL A 872 -0.24 -36.14 11.00
N HIS A 873 -1.40 -36.07 10.35
CA HIS A 873 -1.93 -34.84 9.76
C HIS A 873 -3.29 -34.53 10.36
N LEU A 874 -3.38 -33.41 11.07
CA LEU A 874 -4.60 -32.86 11.64
C LEU A 874 -5.21 -31.83 10.70
N ILE A 875 -6.49 -32.01 10.41
CA ILE A 875 -7.28 -31.08 9.62
C ILE A 875 -8.30 -30.46 10.55
N VAL A 876 -8.34 -29.14 10.61
CA VAL A 876 -9.13 -28.40 11.60
C VAL A 876 -10.10 -27.45 10.91
N VAL A 877 -11.35 -27.41 11.40
CA VAL A 877 -12.42 -26.56 10.87
C VAL A 877 -12.89 -25.61 11.97
N PRO A 878 -12.97 -24.29 11.72
CA PRO A 878 -13.34 -23.33 12.75
C PRO A 878 -14.83 -23.38 13.09
N ASN A 879 -15.18 -22.85 14.26
CA ASN A 879 -16.56 -22.62 14.68
C ASN A 879 -17.13 -21.34 14.04
N LEU A 880 -18.19 -21.50 13.26
CA LEU A 880 -18.81 -20.41 12.49
C LEU A 880 -19.77 -19.53 13.30
N GLN A 881 -19.98 -19.83 14.59
CA GLN A 881 -20.72 -18.93 15.47
C GLN A 881 -20.00 -17.60 15.66
N ASN A 882 -18.67 -17.59 15.55
CA ASN A 882 -17.89 -16.37 15.55
C ASN A 882 -17.99 -15.71 14.17
N LYS A 883 -18.80 -14.66 14.05
CA LYS A 883 -19.24 -14.01 12.79
C LYS A 883 -18.11 -13.42 11.92
N ASN A 884 -16.86 -13.56 12.33
CA ASN A 884 -15.69 -12.98 11.68
C ASN A 884 -15.13 -13.83 10.52
N ALA A 885 -15.73 -14.98 10.21
CA ALA A 885 -15.27 -15.86 9.12
C ALA A 885 -15.30 -15.14 7.75
N VAL A 886 -14.13 -15.04 7.13
CA VAL A 886 -13.86 -14.20 5.95
C VAL A 886 -14.55 -14.72 4.70
N ASN A 887 -14.62 -16.04 4.56
CA ASN A 887 -15.38 -16.74 3.55
C ASN A 887 -16.26 -17.78 4.26
N ARG A 888 -17.57 -17.54 4.34
CA ARG A 888 -18.51 -18.44 5.02
C ARG A 888 -18.64 -19.81 4.34
N LEU A 889 -18.40 -19.86 3.02
CA LEU A 889 -18.45 -21.11 2.25
C LEU A 889 -17.21 -21.97 2.49
N GLN A 890 -16.05 -21.31 2.61
CA GLN A 890 -14.75 -21.94 2.82
C GLN A 890 -14.10 -21.45 4.13
N PRO A 891 -14.62 -21.87 5.29
CA PRO A 891 -14.16 -21.34 6.55
C PRO A 891 -12.78 -21.87 6.94
N ARG A 892 -11.81 -20.98 7.17
CA ARG A 892 -10.43 -21.33 7.50
C ARG A 892 -10.03 -20.78 8.86
N VAL A 893 -9.18 -21.50 9.58
CA VAL A 893 -8.47 -21.02 10.76
C VAL A 893 -7.23 -20.21 10.37
N SER A 894 -6.81 -19.29 11.22
CA SER A 894 -5.58 -18.54 11.04
C SER A 894 -4.34 -19.43 11.16
N LYS A 895 -3.24 -19.04 10.50
CA LYS A 895 -1.94 -19.70 10.62
C LYS A 895 -1.43 -19.71 12.08
N ASP A 896 -1.66 -18.63 12.82
CA ASP A 896 -1.35 -18.54 14.25
C ASP A 896 -2.03 -19.66 15.06
N LEU A 897 -3.32 -19.91 14.81
CA LEU A 897 -4.04 -21.00 15.49
C LEU A 897 -3.50 -22.38 15.07
N LEU A 898 -3.16 -22.58 13.79
CA LEU A 898 -2.51 -23.82 13.33
C LEU A 898 -1.18 -24.08 14.06
N ASP A 899 -0.35 -23.04 14.21
CA ASP A 899 0.95 -23.14 14.90
C ASP A 899 0.76 -23.38 16.41
N GLN A 900 -0.24 -22.77 17.04
CA GLN A 900 -0.61 -23.04 18.44
C GLN A 900 -1.03 -24.50 18.62
N ILE A 901 -1.85 -25.05 17.73
CA ILE A 901 -2.27 -26.45 17.76
C ILE A 901 -1.07 -27.38 17.55
N LEU A 902 -0.20 -27.07 16.58
CA LEU A 902 1.01 -27.84 16.31
C LEU A 902 1.92 -27.90 17.54
N ASN A 903 2.16 -26.75 18.18
CA ASN A 903 2.99 -26.66 19.39
C ASN A 903 2.34 -27.35 20.59
N PHE A 904 1.02 -27.26 20.74
CA PHE A 904 0.28 -27.93 21.81
C PHE A 904 0.35 -29.44 21.69
N VAL A 905 0.00 -29.98 20.52
CA VAL A 905 -0.01 -31.42 20.24
C VAL A 905 1.41 -32.00 20.25
N GLY A 906 2.38 -31.26 19.72
CA GLY A 906 3.79 -31.69 19.67
C GLY A 906 4.38 -32.00 21.05
N ARG A 907 3.93 -31.31 22.10
CA ARG A 907 4.32 -31.59 23.50
C ARG A 907 3.70 -32.86 24.08
N LEU A 908 2.60 -33.33 23.48
CA LEU A 908 1.80 -34.47 23.97
C LEU A 908 2.02 -35.74 23.15
N SER A 909 2.53 -35.61 21.92
CA SER A 909 2.84 -36.72 21.01
C SER A 909 4.22 -37.34 21.27
N SER A 910 4.45 -38.51 20.68
CA SER A 910 5.77 -39.14 20.65
C SER A 910 6.76 -38.35 19.81
N ALA A 911 8.03 -38.30 20.24
CA ALA A 911 9.12 -37.63 19.51
C ALA A 911 9.41 -38.24 18.12
N PHE A 912 8.93 -39.47 17.87
CA PHE A 912 9.09 -40.15 16.58
C PHE A 912 8.05 -39.73 15.53
N VAL A 913 7.03 -38.96 15.91
CA VAL A 913 5.94 -38.55 15.01
C VAL A 913 6.25 -37.19 14.40
N LYS A 914 6.10 -37.08 13.07
CA LYS A 914 6.11 -35.80 12.36
C LYS A 914 4.68 -35.28 12.23
N LEU A 915 4.36 -34.23 12.98
CA LEU A 915 3.03 -33.63 13.00
C LEU A 915 2.87 -32.57 11.92
N HIS A 916 1.67 -32.55 11.33
CA HIS A 916 1.22 -31.56 10.37
C HIS A 916 -0.17 -31.10 10.80
N VAL A 917 -0.44 -29.78 10.74
CA VAL A 917 -1.78 -29.22 10.99
C VAL A 917 -2.11 -28.32 9.81
N SER A 918 -3.28 -28.50 9.21
CA SER A 918 -3.73 -27.65 8.11
C SER A 918 -5.22 -27.37 8.15
N ASN A 919 -5.62 -26.37 7.39
CA ASN A 919 -7.02 -26.20 7.00
C ASN A 919 -7.47 -27.35 6.08
N PRO A 920 -8.79 -27.61 5.99
CA PRO A 920 -9.36 -28.46 4.96
C PRO A 920 -9.12 -27.90 3.57
N PHE A 921 -9.02 -28.78 2.59
CA PHE A 921 -9.02 -28.40 1.18
C PHE A 921 -10.47 -28.25 0.73
N TYR A 922 -10.83 -27.16 0.05
CA TYR A 922 -12.20 -26.92 -0.39
C TYR A 922 -12.28 -27.07 -1.90
N GLU A 923 -13.17 -27.95 -2.37
CA GLU A 923 -13.37 -28.22 -3.80
C GLU A 923 -14.75 -27.72 -4.20
N GLU A 924 -14.80 -26.81 -5.18
CA GLU A 924 -16.03 -26.12 -5.56
C GLU A 924 -16.87 -26.93 -6.56
N VAL A 925 -18.17 -26.95 -6.32
CA VAL A 925 -19.19 -27.52 -7.21
C VAL A 925 -20.02 -26.37 -7.78
N GLN A 926 -19.94 -26.17 -9.09
CA GLN A 926 -20.76 -25.20 -9.82
C GLN A 926 -21.83 -25.93 -10.65
N LEU A 927 -22.99 -25.32 -10.79
CA LEU A 927 -24.11 -25.85 -11.57
C LEU A 927 -24.40 -24.90 -12.70
N GLU A 928 -24.74 -25.44 -13.86
CA GLU A 928 -25.24 -24.69 -15.01
C GLU A 928 -26.50 -25.37 -15.51
N PHE A 929 -27.59 -24.60 -15.60
CA PHE A 929 -28.86 -25.13 -16.10
C PHE A 929 -29.81 -24.02 -16.55
N GLU A 930 -30.79 -24.41 -17.35
CA GLU A 930 -31.92 -23.57 -17.71
C GLU A 930 -33.13 -23.93 -16.84
N VAL A 931 -33.87 -22.92 -16.38
CA VAL A 931 -35.06 -23.11 -15.55
C VAL A 931 -36.23 -22.29 -16.06
N SER A 932 -37.43 -22.89 -15.98
CA SER A 932 -38.70 -22.19 -16.12
C SER A 932 -39.38 -22.12 -14.75
N PHE A 933 -39.76 -20.92 -14.33
CA PHE A 933 -40.54 -20.71 -13.11
C PHE A 933 -42.03 -20.63 -13.43
N LEU A 934 -42.88 -20.87 -12.42
CA LEU A 934 -44.34 -20.75 -12.55
C LEU A 934 -44.75 -19.30 -12.90
N ARG A 935 -45.93 -19.14 -13.52
CA ARG A 935 -46.37 -17.87 -14.13
C ARG A 935 -46.37 -16.64 -13.21
N ASP A 936 -46.53 -16.84 -11.90
CA ASP A 936 -46.60 -15.75 -10.91
C ASP A 936 -45.23 -15.39 -10.30
N TYR A 937 -44.14 -16.02 -10.76
CA TYR A 937 -42.80 -15.91 -10.17
C TYR A 937 -41.83 -15.20 -11.13
N GLU A 938 -41.29 -14.05 -10.71
CA GLU A 938 -40.37 -13.24 -11.53
C GLU A 938 -38.97 -13.86 -11.60
N PHE A 939 -38.44 -14.05 -12.82
CA PHE A 939 -37.13 -14.67 -13.02
C PHE A 939 -35.98 -13.94 -12.31
N GLY A 940 -35.89 -12.61 -12.39
CA GLY A 940 -34.77 -11.86 -11.82
C GLY A 940 -34.64 -11.99 -10.30
N TYR A 941 -35.77 -12.10 -9.59
CA TYR A 941 -35.81 -12.33 -8.15
C TYR A 941 -35.55 -13.81 -7.81
N TYR A 942 -36.32 -14.73 -8.40
CA TYR A 942 -36.25 -16.16 -8.08
C TYR A 942 -34.97 -16.84 -8.58
N GLN A 943 -34.29 -16.28 -9.58
CA GLN A 943 -32.93 -16.71 -9.95
C GLN A 943 -31.95 -16.47 -8.79
N LYS A 944 -32.00 -15.30 -8.15
CA LYS A 944 -31.14 -14.97 -7.01
C LYS A 944 -31.52 -15.79 -5.78
N GLU A 945 -32.81 -15.99 -5.54
CA GLU A 945 -33.30 -16.84 -4.46
C GLU A 945 -32.89 -18.31 -4.65
N LEU A 946 -33.04 -18.87 -5.85
CA LEU A 946 -32.61 -20.23 -6.15
C LEU A 946 -31.09 -20.40 -6.00
N ASN A 947 -30.30 -19.41 -6.45
CA ASN A 947 -28.86 -19.42 -6.23
C ASN A 947 -28.52 -19.45 -4.73
N ARG A 948 -29.19 -18.60 -3.92
CA ARG A 948 -29.03 -18.59 -2.45
C ARG A 948 -29.36 -19.95 -1.86
N GLU A 949 -30.49 -20.55 -2.22
CA GLU A 949 -30.92 -21.85 -1.69
C GLU A 949 -29.98 -23.00 -2.09
N LEU A 950 -29.43 -22.98 -3.31
CA LEU A 950 -28.42 -23.95 -3.74
C LEU A 950 -27.12 -23.84 -2.95
N VAL A 951 -26.66 -22.60 -2.73
CA VAL A 951 -25.49 -22.31 -1.90
C VAL A 951 -25.70 -22.82 -0.47
N GLU A 952 -26.88 -22.59 0.09
CA GLU A 952 -27.27 -23.07 1.41
C GLU A 952 -27.36 -24.61 1.48
N PHE A 953 -27.86 -25.27 0.44
CA PHE A 953 -27.96 -26.73 0.42
C PHE A 953 -26.60 -27.42 0.36
N LEU A 954 -25.71 -26.94 -0.51
CA LEU A 954 -24.37 -27.47 -0.72
C LEU A 954 -23.40 -27.06 0.41
N SER A 955 -23.68 -25.97 1.11
CA SER A 955 -22.85 -25.46 2.21
C SER A 955 -23.73 -24.96 3.36
N PRO A 956 -24.36 -25.88 4.12
CA PRO A 956 -25.40 -25.56 5.11
C PRO A 956 -24.88 -24.74 6.30
N TRP A 957 -23.58 -24.80 6.56
CA TRP A 957 -22.91 -24.03 7.59
C TRP A 957 -22.83 -22.52 7.26
N SER A 958 -23.10 -22.11 6.01
CA SER A 958 -23.08 -20.71 5.57
C SER A 958 -24.11 -19.81 6.28
N ILE A 959 -25.21 -20.38 6.79
CA ILE A 959 -26.29 -19.69 7.53
C ILE A 959 -26.03 -19.68 9.05
N GLY A 960 -24.86 -20.16 9.50
CA GLY A 960 -24.51 -20.17 10.93
C GLY A 960 -25.23 -21.25 11.76
N LYS A 961 -25.91 -22.21 11.12
CA LYS A 961 -26.34 -23.45 11.78
C LYS A 961 -25.12 -24.35 12.01
N GLN A 962 -24.99 -24.93 13.20
CA GLN A 962 -23.97 -25.95 13.46
C GLN A 962 -24.33 -27.24 12.73
N THR A 963 -23.92 -27.33 11.48
CA THR A 963 -23.99 -28.54 10.67
C THR A 963 -22.61 -29.17 10.54
N GLU A 964 -22.57 -30.49 10.50
CA GLU A 964 -21.33 -31.26 10.37
C GLU A 964 -20.73 -31.10 8.98
N PHE A 965 -19.40 -30.99 8.91
CA PHE A 965 -18.68 -31.03 7.64
C PHE A 965 -18.43 -32.48 7.25
N SER A 966 -18.74 -32.82 6.00
CA SER A 966 -18.47 -34.13 5.42
C SER A 966 -17.12 -34.13 4.70
N PHE A 967 -16.16 -34.88 5.24
CA PHE A 967 -14.83 -35.02 4.63
C PHE A 967 -14.82 -36.18 3.64
N GLY A 968 -14.21 -36.00 2.47
CA GLY A 968 -14.21 -37.04 1.45
C GLY A 968 -15.61 -37.34 0.92
N GLY A 969 -16.51 -36.34 0.97
CA GLY A 969 -17.90 -36.46 0.58
C GLY A 969 -18.08 -36.72 -0.92
N ARG A 970 -19.28 -37.20 -1.27
CA ARG A 970 -19.72 -37.42 -2.65
C ARG A 970 -21.09 -36.79 -2.82
N ILE A 971 -21.26 -36.00 -3.88
CA ILE A 971 -22.52 -35.36 -4.23
C ILE A 971 -22.91 -35.82 -5.64
N GLU A 972 -24.11 -36.39 -5.76
CA GLU A 972 -24.66 -36.85 -7.03
C GLU A 972 -25.47 -35.73 -7.69
N LYS A 973 -25.30 -35.57 -9.00
CA LYS A 973 -26.03 -34.58 -9.81
C LYS A 973 -27.55 -34.73 -9.68
N SER A 974 -28.04 -35.96 -9.59
CA SER A 974 -29.47 -36.27 -9.44
C SER A 974 -30.08 -35.74 -8.13
N VAL A 975 -29.29 -35.64 -7.06
CA VAL A 975 -29.75 -35.08 -5.77
C VAL A 975 -29.95 -33.57 -5.91
N LEU A 976 -29.03 -32.89 -6.60
CA LEU A 976 -29.11 -31.45 -6.86
C LEU A 976 -30.24 -31.11 -7.83
N LEU A 977 -30.41 -31.92 -8.88
CA LEU A 977 -31.54 -31.79 -9.80
C LEU A 977 -32.88 -31.90 -9.05
N LYS A 978 -33.04 -32.95 -8.24
CA LYS A 978 -34.24 -33.13 -7.40
C LYS A 978 -34.45 -31.97 -6.42
N PHE A 979 -33.38 -31.42 -5.86
CA PHE A 979 -33.47 -30.26 -4.97
C PHE A 979 -34.08 -29.04 -5.69
N VAL A 980 -33.66 -28.78 -6.94
CA VAL A 980 -34.18 -27.68 -7.76
C VAL A 980 -35.62 -27.95 -8.22
N GLU A 981 -35.92 -29.15 -8.68
CA GLU A 981 -37.28 -29.53 -9.15
C GLU A 981 -38.34 -29.47 -8.03
N THR A 982 -37.93 -29.68 -6.77
CA THR A 982 -38.86 -29.68 -5.63
C THR A 982 -39.17 -28.29 -5.08
N ARG A 983 -38.57 -27.22 -5.63
CA ARG A 983 -38.86 -25.84 -5.22
C ARG A 983 -40.27 -25.46 -5.69
N HIS A 984 -41.08 -24.90 -4.80
CA HIS A 984 -42.48 -24.56 -5.07
C HIS A 984 -42.70 -23.54 -6.20
N TYR A 985 -41.65 -22.82 -6.61
CA TYR A 985 -41.67 -21.81 -7.68
C TYR A 985 -41.11 -22.31 -9.03
N VAL A 986 -40.56 -23.53 -9.08
CA VAL A 986 -39.99 -24.13 -10.30
C VAL A 986 -41.06 -24.94 -11.03
N ASP A 987 -41.17 -24.75 -12.35
CA ASP A 987 -42.04 -25.52 -13.24
C ASP A 987 -41.26 -26.72 -13.81
N PHE A 988 -40.14 -26.46 -14.48
CA PHE A 988 -39.21 -27.50 -14.94
C PHE A 988 -37.78 -26.98 -15.12
N VAL A 989 -36.84 -27.92 -15.21
CA VAL A 989 -35.40 -27.68 -15.40
C VAL A 989 -34.93 -28.36 -16.68
N SER A 990 -34.02 -27.74 -17.43
CA SER A 990 -33.42 -28.27 -18.66
C SER A 990 -31.91 -28.04 -18.66
N HIS A 991 -31.19 -28.80 -19.49
CA HIS A 991 -29.74 -28.66 -19.71
C HIS A 991 -28.89 -28.64 -18.42
N PHE A 992 -29.25 -29.48 -17.44
CA PHE A 992 -28.58 -29.50 -16.14
C PHE A 992 -27.18 -30.11 -16.22
N LYS A 993 -26.16 -29.33 -15.85
CA LYS A 993 -24.75 -29.72 -15.81
C LYS A 993 -24.17 -29.43 -14.43
N MET A 994 -23.21 -30.25 -14.02
CA MET A 994 -22.48 -30.09 -12.77
C MET A 994 -20.98 -30.11 -13.05
N TYR A 995 -20.31 -29.04 -12.63
CA TYR A 995 -18.87 -28.85 -12.77
C TYR A 995 -18.18 -28.99 -11.42
N HIS A 996 -17.08 -29.73 -11.39
CA HIS A 996 -16.21 -29.89 -10.22
C HIS A 996 -14.85 -29.25 -10.55
N GLU A 997 -14.43 -28.25 -9.75
CA GLU A 997 -13.20 -27.44 -9.97
C GLU A 997 -13.06 -26.86 -11.40
N GLY A 998 -14.17 -26.47 -12.03
CA GLY A 998 -14.16 -25.91 -13.39
C GLY A 998 -13.81 -26.92 -14.50
N GLY A 999 -13.92 -28.22 -14.22
CA GLY A 999 -13.73 -29.30 -15.19
C GLY A 999 -14.90 -29.46 -16.18
N THR A 1000 -15.08 -30.69 -16.68
CA THR A 1000 -16.22 -31.04 -17.56
C THR A 1000 -17.49 -31.33 -16.75
N ASP A 1001 -18.63 -31.46 -17.43
CA ASP A 1001 -19.86 -31.96 -16.80
C ASP A 1001 -19.65 -33.37 -16.24
N GLN A 1002 -20.02 -33.57 -14.97
CA GLN A 1002 -19.85 -34.83 -14.23
C GLN A 1002 -21.18 -35.25 -13.61
N GLU A 1003 -21.46 -36.55 -13.58
CA GLU A 1003 -22.65 -37.09 -12.91
C GLU A 1003 -22.49 -37.16 -11.38
N SER A 1004 -21.25 -37.18 -10.89
CA SER A 1004 -20.93 -37.23 -9.47
C SER A 1004 -19.67 -36.42 -9.18
N ALA A 1005 -19.77 -35.48 -8.24
CA ALA A 1005 -18.62 -34.81 -7.65
C ALA A 1005 -18.11 -35.66 -6.48
N VAL A 1006 -16.87 -36.13 -6.56
CA VAL A 1006 -16.21 -36.90 -5.49
C VAL A 1006 -14.99 -36.12 -5.05
N ALA A 1007 -14.88 -35.87 -3.75
CA ALA A 1007 -13.74 -35.15 -3.21
C ALA A 1007 -12.42 -35.86 -3.55
N SER A 1008 -11.43 -35.13 -4.07
CA SER A 1008 -10.17 -35.69 -4.57
C SER A 1008 -9.32 -36.37 -3.49
N SER A 1009 -9.53 -35.97 -2.23
CA SER A 1009 -8.74 -36.41 -1.09
C SER A 1009 -9.59 -36.54 0.18
N PRO A 1010 -9.23 -37.43 1.12
CA PRO A 1010 -9.90 -37.51 2.43
C PRO A 1010 -9.79 -36.21 3.25
N LYS A 1011 -8.91 -35.28 2.87
CA LYS A 1011 -8.78 -33.95 3.50
C LYS A 1011 -9.68 -32.87 2.89
N ALA A 1012 -10.36 -33.20 1.79
CA ALA A 1012 -11.15 -32.26 1.03
C ALA A 1012 -12.63 -32.26 1.46
N ILE A 1013 -13.25 -31.10 1.33
CA ILE A 1013 -14.66 -30.82 1.60
C ILE A 1013 -15.25 -30.21 0.33
N LEU A 1014 -16.34 -30.80 -0.17
CA LEU A 1014 -17.09 -30.24 -1.30
C LEU A 1014 -17.89 -29.03 -0.83
N VAL A 1015 -17.82 -27.93 -1.57
CA VAL A 1015 -18.53 -26.68 -1.26
C VAL A 1015 -19.25 -26.13 -2.49
N SER A 1016 -20.23 -25.28 -2.26
CA SER A 1016 -20.91 -24.55 -3.34
C SER A 1016 -19.99 -23.48 -3.95
N HIS A 1017 -20.06 -23.33 -5.27
CA HIS A 1017 -19.57 -22.12 -5.94
C HIS A 1017 -20.47 -20.92 -5.58
N ARG A 1018 -19.90 -19.71 -5.44
CA ARG A 1018 -20.66 -18.50 -5.02
C ARG A 1018 -21.84 -18.18 -5.93
N GLU A 1019 -21.66 -18.42 -7.23
CA GLU A 1019 -22.66 -18.16 -8.26
C GLU A 1019 -22.82 -19.37 -9.18
N HIS A 1020 -24.03 -19.92 -9.22
CA HIS A 1020 -24.45 -20.93 -10.17
C HIS A 1020 -24.96 -20.26 -11.46
N LEU A 1021 -24.71 -20.88 -12.60
CA LEU A 1021 -25.09 -20.37 -13.93
C LEU A 1021 -26.54 -20.76 -14.22
N ILE A 1022 -27.47 -19.97 -13.70
CA ILE A 1022 -28.92 -20.21 -13.83
C ILE A 1022 -29.46 -19.34 -14.96
N HIS A 1023 -29.84 -19.98 -16.07
CA HIS A 1023 -30.37 -19.32 -17.26
C HIS A 1023 -31.89 -19.44 -17.35
N ARG A 1024 -32.54 -18.46 -17.97
CA ARG A 1024 -33.96 -18.54 -18.28
C ARG A 1024 -34.14 -19.50 -19.44
N TYR A 1025 -35.02 -20.49 -19.29
CA TYR A 1025 -35.39 -21.34 -20.41
C TYR A 1025 -36.06 -20.50 -21.51
N THR A 1026 -35.40 -20.39 -22.66
CA THR A 1026 -35.97 -19.80 -23.87
C THR A 1026 -36.29 -20.93 -24.82
N ARG A 1027 -37.58 -21.09 -25.14
CA ARG A 1027 -38.01 -22.02 -26.17
C ARG A 1027 -37.43 -21.52 -27.51
N ASN A 1028 -36.35 -22.14 -27.99
CA ASN A 1028 -35.95 -21.95 -29.38
C ASN A 1028 -37.09 -22.48 -30.25
N ASN A 1029 -37.67 -21.60 -31.08
CA ASN A 1029 -38.65 -21.98 -32.09
C ASN A 1029 -38.04 -22.96 -33.09
#